data_AF-A0AA92VVM6-F1
#
_entry.id   AF-A0AA92VVM6-F1
#
_cell.length_a   1.000
_cell.length_b   1.000
_cell.length_c   1.000
_cell.angle_alpha   90.00
_cell.angle_beta   90.00
_cell.angle_gamma   90.00
#
_symmetry.space_group_name_H-M   'P 1'
#
loop_
_entity.id
_entity.type
_entity.pdbx_description
1 polymer ?
#
loop_
_entity_poly.entity_id
_entity_poly.type
_entity_poly.pdbx_seq_one_letter_code
_entity_poly.pdbx_strand_id
1 'polypeptide(L)'
;MKRKYLSALLMGALTIASVSTFTSCKDYDDDINMNTSQIKDLQEQLKTLQTALDQAKNDATTAHANFATKADLNSLQTEVAKLVTAEKLQAAIDDLNAIIAGKADKADLEKLAGRIDAIDSSLNKIGTTLNTLDGAVTAAQKNLETQGETLGKLKEKIGSLETQLGKKVDLEAYNAKIAELQQGIDDAKAAAGDVTEIQKLKETMEAISKKVDKVAADANVITVMVARQLKSLVLKPDFYWEGLEGIEAPWAEPATYTFGDKTEFNYKVSTAVGFKTIKATVNDKVPARPGEKVYLQNGAIAKYHMNPSTASLEGAQFSFFTNLAEVYTRSGDETIATPKEAKYVANGKNTVVDGILSVPFTINTKKVNDLFAEWAKGKDSNGNQITDPVIPNNGWEDAEDNQAYGSKLPFIALQAQMKDTTITSDYAVVTPAKYILKALADNTPETVLDQNTFINGAPHAGVIGDNHLYTTLYGTNLEEYGKTPADALTHGVITMPATHSVVYNETIDLKPFVETHFDYETFAKYGKSYKDQTMTDAELEALGLHYEFIPIDYYLGEETTSETAHFEQIGDKTSGVFAPRSVDADGKTIKGQTATKEAVEREPLVRVNLVDGEGNIVLYGYIKVRIVEKPVVDMKVEVNLGDLYFNCGDEGKMTWSQVENLILSKLGTDGMTKQTFENEYYLENEGDHKVMPTVANGGTLYNAGAKWYAVRYSDADKTKKVSDADSYGRVWYTPHDNATGGQGWDNQTNVLVWNFTTDANAGKMNAASYKKLMEETGVSYASKGENTKALYTWVRFVHKLNGTSIWVKLNFAPTKLHFEYGKIANKDLHHWFQLNSTYVPGGENDLDVHANVPTPAEYGQIALTANKFDKDLLEYWRNKKVLVTLEGNKDKFDKFYNADGTAKTQLDFGFVLPKKGVNSTVDAVNGTWDVKGASGSVWTLTLADNNHKIVAIKQDGASLNIPEIVAELRQNAYDHKYSILHYFGDEGVNDNAATDLLNNMGRRDAKGNDIKNDYLTNNIDKTFTAYIEVTLSDDPCYQPLVENNLFNVRFLRPINVAPKNVTWTDALNAEESVKLTDLVSIKDWRDYSVLVNGNYADNTNAQVPYEFYNITDLAVIREEIRSDAMEDISVRTAAALTDAKKIAELPIVDEVPSLTSYKMEHGITTATYLKVYNGNNQEIFDSEQHGTSPNGIWTKGAGDYVNYGKINYVNNGGGAQIFHIYVPIAVKYAWGNVKYSNTNLRTSGVKTNLDYTQKVWAVITVNKTVNSGAKRH
;
A
#
# COMPACT_ATOMS: atom_id res chain seq x y z
N MET A 1 -18.67 6.10 -13.50
CA MET A 1 -18.77 4.68 -13.11
C MET A 1 -19.85 4.52 -12.04
N LYS A 2 -21.10 4.15 -12.38
CA LYS A 2 -22.20 3.91 -11.42
C LYS A 2 -23.26 2.91 -11.97
N ARG A 3 -22.84 1.73 -12.42
CA ARG A 3 -23.77 0.71 -12.96
C ARG A 3 -23.53 -0.73 -12.49
N LYS A 4 -22.62 -0.98 -11.55
CA LYS A 4 -22.23 -2.35 -11.16
C LYS A 4 -22.87 -2.90 -9.88
N TYR A 5 -23.66 -2.12 -9.13
CA TYR A 5 -24.25 -2.57 -7.86
C TYR A 5 -25.63 -3.24 -7.97
N LEU A 6 -26.27 -3.25 -9.15
CA LEU A 6 -27.65 -3.75 -9.32
C LEU A 6 -27.77 -5.25 -9.62
N SER A 7 -26.70 -5.95 -10.02
CA SER A 7 -26.81 -7.34 -10.48
C SER A 7 -26.66 -8.42 -9.39
N ALA A 8 -26.13 -8.09 -8.21
CA ALA A 8 -25.91 -9.10 -7.15
C ALA A 8 -27.14 -9.32 -6.25
N LEU A 9 -28.05 -8.34 -6.15
CA LEU A 9 -29.22 -8.42 -5.27
C LEU A 9 -30.39 -9.24 -5.87
N LEU A 10 -30.41 -9.40 -7.20
CA LEU A 10 -31.50 -10.05 -7.94
C LEU A 10 -31.42 -11.59 -7.97
N MET A 11 -30.30 -12.18 -7.54
CA MET A 11 -30.07 -13.64 -7.61
C MET A 11 -30.28 -14.39 -6.29
N GLY A 12 -30.45 -13.69 -5.17
CA GLY A 12 -30.76 -14.30 -3.86
C GLY A 12 -32.26 -14.52 -3.59
N ALA A 13 -33.15 -14.02 -4.45
CA ALA A 13 -34.59 -13.97 -4.21
C ALA A 13 -35.38 -15.19 -4.73
N LEU A 14 -34.74 -16.37 -4.79
CA LEU A 14 -35.32 -17.58 -5.40
C LEU A 14 -35.15 -18.82 -4.51
N THR A 15 -35.69 -18.78 -3.29
CA THR A 15 -36.33 -19.92 -2.62
C THR A 15 -36.87 -19.44 -1.27
N ILE A 16 -38.20 -19.46 -1.10
CA ILE A 16 -38.94 -20.01 0.05
C ILE A 16 -40.41 -19.75 -0.27
N ALA A 17 -41.10 -20.82 -0.64
CA ALA A 17 -42.54 -20.88 -0.75
C ALA A 17 -43.07 -21.90 0.27
N SER A 18 -44.27 -21.61 0.77
CA SER A 18 -45.22 -22.46 1.53
C SER A 18 -45.02 -22.76 3.02
N VAL A 19 -45.85 -22.06 3.81
CA VAL A 19 -46.77 -22.46 4.90
C VAL A 19 -46.54 -23.74 5.74
N SER A 20 -46.57 -23.51 7.07
CA SER A 20 -47.16 -24.34 8.15
C SER A 20 -46.88 -25.85 8.22
N THR A 21 -46.13 -26.29 9.23
CA THR A 21 -46.49 -27.32 10.24
C THR A 21 -45.32 -27.56 11.20
N PHE A 22 -45.62 -28.01 12.43
CA PHE A 22 -44.74 -28.20 13.60
C PHE A 22 -43.30 -28.70 13.33
N THR A 23 -42.28 -28.01 13.83
CA THR A 23 -40.85 -28.42 13.81
C THR A 23 -40.11 -28.05 15.12
N SER A 24 -39.13 -28.87 15.52
CA SER A 24 -38.57 -28.96 16.89
C SER A 24 -37.51 -27.89 17.25
N CYS A 25 -37.30 -27.65 18.55
CA CYS A 25 -36.50 -26.57 19.15
C CYS A 25 -35.01 -26.45 18.77
N LYS A 26 -34.44 -27.36 17.97
CA LYS A 26 -33.02 -27.33 17.60
C LYS A 26 -32.70 -26.33 16.47
N ASP A 27 -33.66 -26.06 15.57
CA ASP A 27 -33.45 -25.14 14.44
C ASP A 27 -33.50 -23.65 14.87
N TYR A 28 -34.11 -23.34 16.02
CA TYR A 28 -34.20 -21.96 16.51
C TYR A 28 -32.84 -21.37 16.89
N ASP A 29 -31.94 -22.15 17.50
CA ASP A 29 -30.62 -21.65 17.90
C ASP A 29 -29.69 -21.40 16.70
N ASP A 30 -29.77 -22.24 15.65
CA ASP A 30 -28.97 -22.08 14.43
C ASP A 30 -29.48 -20.91 13.57
N ASP A 31 -30.80 -20.70 13.49
CA ASP A 31 -31.43 -19.53 12.86
C ASP A 31 -31.11 -18.23 13.61
N ILE A 32 -30.99 -18.27 14.94
CA ILE A 32 -30.61 -17.14 15.78
C ILE A 32 -29.12 -16.80 15.62
N ASN A 33 -28.24 -17.79 15.54
CA ASN A 33 -26.80 -17.58 15.32
C ASN A 33 -26.48 -17.06 13.91
N MET A 34 -27.18 -17.54 12.89
CA MET A 34 -27.06 -17.04 11.52
C MET A 34 -27.62 -15.62 11.37
N ASN A 35 -28.76 -15.32 12.02
CA ASN A 35 -29.28 -13.95 12.12
C ASN A 35 -28.32 -13.02 12.88
N THR A 36 -27.65 -13.49 13.93
CA THR A 36 -26.69 -12.71 14.72
C THR A 36 -25.47 -12.31 13.88
N SER A 37 -24.95 -13.21 13.04
CA SER A 37 -23.85 -12.91 12.12
C SER A 37 -24.26 -11.94 11.00
N GLN A 38 -25.48 -12.08 10.45
CA GLN A 38 -26.01 -11.18 9.42
C GLN A 38 -26.36 -9.79 9.97
N ILE A 39 -26.83 -9.71 11.22
CA ILE A 39 -27.06 -8.44 11.94
C ILE A 39 -25.73 -7.72 12.17
N LYS A 40 -24.66 -8.43 12.51
CA LYS A 40 -23.33 -7.85 12.69
C LYS A 40 -22.77 -7.26 11.39
N ASP A 41 -22.92 -7.96 10.26
CA ASP A 41 -22.52 -7.47 8.93
C ASP A 41 -23.34 -6.24 8.52
N LEU A 42 -24.64 -6.23 8.81
CA LEU A 42 -25.52 -5.08 8.57
C LEU A 42 -25.15 -3.88 9.46
N GLN A 43 -24.78 -4.11 10.73
CA GLN A 43 -24.29 -3.05 11.63
C GLN A 43 -22.96 -2.45 11.16
N GLU A 44 -22.08 -3.25 10.57
CA GLU A 44 -20.78 -2.79 10.05
C GLU A 44 -20.94 -2.00 8.73
N GLN A 45 -21.88 -2.39 7.88
CA GLN A 45 -22.30 -1.61 6.71
C GLN A 45 -23.02 -0.31 7.12
N LEU A 46 -23.84 -0.34 8.17
CA LEU A 46 -24.50 0.83 8.75
C LEU A 46 -23.46 1.84 9.28
N LYS A 47 -22.42 1.37 9.98
CA LYS A 47 -21.30 2.19 10.46
C LYS A 47 -20.52 2.84 9.30
N THR A 48 -20.37 2.12 8.20
CA THR A 48 -19.71 2.63 6.98
C THR A 48 -20.55 3.74 6.32
N LEU A 49 -21.87 3.56 6.25
CA LEU A 49 -22.79 4.57 5.73
C LEU A 49 -22.93 5.78 6.67
N GLN A 50 -22.90 5.57 7.99
CA GLN A 50 -22.89 6.61 9.01
C GLN A 50 -21.64 7.49 8.88
N THR A 51 -20.48 6.88 8.64
CA THR A 51 -19.21 7.58 8.40
C THR A 51 -19.26 8.42 7.11
N ALA A 52 -19.86 7.89 6.04
CA ALA A 52 -20.05 8.62 4.79
C ALA A 52 -21.04 9.80 4.93
N LEU A 53 -22.07 9.64 5.77
CA LEU A 53 -23.03 10.70 6.12
C LEU A 53 -22.38 11.82 6.95
N ASP A 54 -21.55 11.48 7.93
CA ASP A 54 -20.83 12.46 8.75
C ASP A 54 -19.76 13.20 7.92
N GLN A 55 -19.12 12.52 6.97
CA GLN A 55 -18.26 13.16 5.98
C GLN A 55 -19.05 14.13 5.09
N ALA A 56 -20.24 13.75 4.62
CA ALA A 56 -21.08 14.63 3.81
C ALA A 56 -21.60 15.86 4.59
N LYS A 57 -21.91 15.72 5.88
CA LYS A 57 -22.25 16.83 6.78
C LYS A 57 -21.05 17.77 7.01
N ASN A 58 -19.85 17.21 7.15
CA ASN A 58 -18.62 17.99 7.28
C ASN A 58 -18.27 18.71 5.97
N ASP A 59 -18.48 18.08 4.82
CA ASP A 59 -18.27 18.70 3.50
C ASP A 59 -19.30 19.83 3.26
N ALA A 60 -20.55 19.66 3.72
CA ALA A 60 -21.58 20.71 3.69
C ALA A 60 -21.26 21.88 4.64
N THR A 61 -20.72 21.58 5.82
CA THR A 61 -20.27 22.59 6.81
C THR A 61 -19.04 23.33 6.29
N THR A 62 -18.13 22.64 5.60
CA THR A 62 -16.93 23.21 4.95
C THR A 62 -17.30 24.08 3.74
N ALA A 63 -18.31 23.68 2.96
CA ALA A 63 -18.86 24.49 1.88
C ALA A 63 -19.56 25.77 2.40
N HIS A 64 -20.12 25.74 3.61
CA HIS A 64 -20.75 26.89 4.27
C HIS A 64 -19.74 28.02 4.61
N ALA A 65 -18.44 27.71 4.72
CA ALA A 65 -17.41 28.64 5.17
C ALA A 65 -16.91 29.63 4.08
N ASN A 66 -17.30 29.47 2.81
CA ASN A 66 -16.75 30.26 1.69
C ASN A 66 -17.85 30.89 0.83
N PHE A 67 -18.61 31.88 1.33
CA PHE A 67 -19.44 32.69 0.44
C PHE A 67 -19.44 34.18 0.76
N ALA A 68 -18.84 34.94 -0.16
CA ALA A 68 -19.18 36.33 -0.41
C ALA A 68 -19.26 36.58 -1.93
N THR A 69 -20.48 36.90 -2.36
CA THR A 69 -20.90 37.66 -3.56
C THR A 69 -21.33 36.93 -4.86
N LYS A 70 -22.59 37.20 -5.24
CA LYS A 70 -23.15 37.63 -6.54
C LYS A 70 -23.03 36.69 -7.75
N ALA A 71 -22.73 35.42 -7.53
CA ALA A 71 -22.96 34.31 -8.49
C ALA A 71 -24.23 33.48 -8.15
N ASP A 72 -25.10 34.03 -7.29
CA ASP A 72 -26.00 33.33 -6.36
C ASP A 72 -27.34 32.79 -6.92
N LEU A 73 -27.47 32.49 -8.21
CA LEU A 73 -28.72 31.88 -8.74
C LEU A 73 -28.56 30.44 -9.23
N ASN A 74 -27.51 30.13 -10.02
CA ASN A 74 -27.25 28.75 -10.47
C ASN A 74 -26.67 27.86 -9.36
N SER A 75 -25.88 28.45 -8.45
CA SER A 75 -25.34 27.74 -7.29
C SER A 75 -26.45 27.43 -6.27
N LEU A 76 -27.40 28.35 -6.09
CA LEU A 76 -28.59 28.15 -5.25
C LEU A 76 -29.52 27.07 -5.84
N GLN A 77 -29.69 27.03 -7.17
CA GLN A 77 -30.40 25.96 -7.87
C GLN A 77 -29.79 24.58 -7.60
N THR A 78 -28.45 24.50 -7.56
CA THR A 78 -27.71 23.25 -7.34
C THR A 78 -27.71 22.82 -5.88
N GLU A 79 -27.61 23.78 -4.95
CA GLU A 79 -27.70 23.58 -3.49
C GLU A 79 -29.11 23.17 -3.05
N VAL A 80 -30.16 23.86 -3.52
CA VAL A 80 -31.56 23.54 -3.21
C VAL A 80 -31.95 22.17 -3.78
N ALA A 81 -31.48 21.82 -4.99
CA ALA A 81 -31.69 20.49 -5.56
C ALA A 81 -31.02 19.38 -4.71
N LYS A 82 -29.83 19.65 -4.14
CA LYS A 82 -29.08 18.73 -3.26
C LYS A 82 -29.71 18.59 -1.86
N LEU A 83 -30.21 19.68 -1.28
CA LEU A 83 -30.93 19.68 0.01
C LEU A 83 -32.25 18.91 -0.08
N VAL A 84 -33.02 19.14 -1.15
CA VAL A 84 -34.27 18.39 -1.43
C VAL A 84 -34.02 16.90 -1.68
N THR A 85 -32.85 16.53 -2.24
CA THR A 85 -32.46 15.12 -2.35
C THR A 85 -32.06 14.53 -1.00
N ALA A 86 -31.34 15.28 -0.16
CA ALA A 86 -30.91 14.83 1.17
C ALA A 86 -32.08 14.58 2.13
N GLU A 87 -33.08 15.48 2.19
CA GLU A 87 -34.26 15.32 3.05
C GLU A 87 -35.20 14.20 2.56
N LYS A 88 -35.40 14.07 1.24
CA LYS A 88 -36.22 12.97 0.68
C LYS A 88 -35.52 11.62 0.78
N LEU A 89 -34.19 11.56 0.66
CA LEU A 89 -33.43 10.35 0.98
C LEU A 89 -33.50 10.04 2.48
N GLN A 90 -33.42 11.03 3.36
CA GLN A 90 -33.53 10.81 4.81
C GLN A 90 -34.91 10.27 5.17
N ALA A 91 -36.00 10.81 4.62
CA ALA A 91 -37.35 10.28 4.82
C ALA A 91 -37.53 8.85 4.27
N ALA A 92 -36.87 8.53 3.14
CA ALA A 92 -36.87 7.17 2.60
C ALA A 92 -36.02 6.20 3.43
N ILE A 93 -34.90 6.67 4.00
CA ILE A 93 -34.02 5.93 4.93
C ILE A 93 -34.74 5.69 6.26
N ASP A 94 -35.50 6.67 6.76
CA ASP A 94 -36.28 6.57 7.99
C ASP A 94 -37.49 5.62 7.82
N ASP A 95 -38.17 5.67 6.66
CA ASP A 95 -39.16 4.67 6.27
C ASP A 95 -38.51 3.27 6.14
N LEU A 96 -37.28 3.17 5.59
CA LEU A 96 -36.52 1.92 5.49
C LEU A 96 -36.17 1.36 6.89
N ASN A 97 -35.71 2.21 7.80
CA ASN A 97 -35.40 1.87 9.19
C ASN A 97 -36.65 1.38 9.94
N ALA A 98 -37.81 1.98 9.65
CA ALA A 98 -39.10 1.56 10.22
C ALA A 98 -39.60 0.22 9.64
N ILE A 99 -39.40 -0.03 8.34
CA ILE A 99 -39.76 -1.30 7.68
C ILE A 99 -38.82 -2.44 8.13
N ILE A 100 -37.52 -2.16 8.29
CA ILE A 100 -36.50 -3.09 8.84
C ILE A 100 -36.83 -3.47 10.28
N ALA A 101 -37.44 -2.57 11.06
CA ALA A 101 -37.92 -2.86 12.41
C ALA A 101 -39.18 -3.76 12.47
N GLY A 102 -39.84 -4.06 11.33
CA GLY A 102 -41.19 -4.67 11.29
C GLY A 102 -41.40 -6.02 10.57
N LYS A 103 -40.37 -6.64 9.94
CA LYS A 103 -40.48 -7.85 9.07
C LYS A 103 -41.46 -7.69 7.89
N ALA A 104 -41.01 -7.11 6.77
CA ALA A 104 -41.85 -6.70 5.63
C ALA A 104 -42.22 -7.81 4.62
N ASP A 105 -43.35 -7.66 3.91
CA ASP A 105 -43.80 -8.53 2.83
C ASP A 105 -43.72 -7.88 1.41
N LYS A 106 -44.10 -8.65 0.37
CA LYS A 106 -43.98 -8.28 -1.05
C LYS A 106 -44.74 -7.00 -1.45
N ALA A 107 -45.88 -6.72 -0.81
CA ALA A 107 -46.73 -5.59 -1.19
C ALA A 107 -46.12 -4.24 -0.76
N ASP A 108 -45.31 -4.26 0.30
CA ASP A 108 -44.62 -3.09 0.81
C ASP A 108 -43.42 -2.68 -0.08
N LEU A 109 -42.78 -3.66 -0.73
CA LEU A 109 -41.70 -3.43 -1.71
C LEU A 109 -42.22 -2.83 -3.03
N GLU A 110 -43.40 -3.26 -3.51
CA GLU A 110 -44.02 -2.71 -4.73
C GLU A 110 -44.53 -1.27 -4.53
N LYS A 111 -45.03 -0.93 -3.33
CA LYS A 111 -45.36 0.46 -2.95
C LYS A 111 -44.13 1.38 -2.89
N LEU A 112 -42.97 0.84 -2.49
CA LEU A 112 -41.73 1.61 -2.42
C LEU A 112 -41.20 1.96 -3.81
N ALA A 113 -41.26 1.03 -4.75
CA ALA A 113 -40.93 1.27 -6.16
C ALA A 113 -41.83 2.34 -6.80
N GLY A 114 -43.15 2.27 -6.56
CA GLY A 114 -44.10 3.27 -7.07
C GLY A 114 -43.90 4.68 -6.49
N ARG A 115 -43.43 4.79 -5.23
CA ARG A 115 -43.09 6.09 -4.60
C ARG A 115 -41.78 6.68 -5.17
N ILE A 116 -40.81 5.85 -5.53
CA ILE A 116 -39.55 6.28 -6.17
C ILE A 116 -39.83 6.86 -7.56
N ASP A 117 -40.68 6.22 -8.36
CA ASP A 117 -41.08 6.72 -9.68
C ASP A 117 -41.86 8.06 -9.60
N ALA A 118 -42.68 8.23 -8.56
CA ALA A 118 -43.39 9.49 -8.30
C ALA A 118 -42.47 10.65 -7.89
N ILE A 119 -41.33 10.35 -7.25
CA ILE A 119 -40.30 11.32 -6.86
C ILE A 119 -39.55 11.82 -8.11
N ASP A 120 -39.20 10.93 -9.04
CA ASP A 120 -38.52 11.26 -10.29
C ASP A 120 -39.39 12.16 -11.20
N SER A 121 -40.70 11.89 -11.27
CA SER A 121 -41.66 12.69 -12.03
C SER A 121 -41.89 14.09 -11.42
N SER A 122 -41.88 14.20 -10.09
CA SER A 122 -42.09 15.47 -9.36
C SER A 122 -40.86 16.40 -9.42
N LEU A 123 -39.65 15.84 -9.49
CA LEU A 123 -38.39 16.57 -9.65
C LEU A 123 -38.33 17.34 -10.98
N ASN A 124 -38.77 16.70 -12.08
CA ASN A 124 -38.84 17.33 -13.40
C ASN A 124 -39.86 18.49 -13.49
N LYS A 125 -40.92 18.46 -12.67
CA LYS A 125 -41.95 19.51 -12.63
C LYS A 125 -41.53 20.72 -11.79
N ILE A 126 -40.76 20.51 -10.73
CA ILE A 126 -40.23 21.59 -9.86
C ILE A 126 -39.15 22.41 -10.59
N GLY A 127 -38.31 21.76 -11.40
CA GLY A 127 -37.27 22.43 -12.20
C GLY A 127 -37.81 23.41 -13.25
N THR A 128 -39.07 23.30 -13.66
CA THR A 128 -39.71 24.23 -14.62
C THR A 128 -40.55 25.32 -13.95
N THR A 129 -40.93 25.14 -12.68
CA THR A 129 -41.85 26.06 -11.97
C THR A 129 -41.12 27.19 -11.23
N LEU A 130 -39.82 27.05 -10.89
CA LEU A 130 -39.01 28.04 -10.15
C LEU A 130 -38.43 29.17 -11.00
N ASN A 131 -38.80 29.26 -12.29
CA ASN A 131 -38.22 30.22 -13.23
C ASN A 131 -38.81 31.62 -13.10
N THR A 132 -39.86 31.77 -12.30
CA THR A 132 -40.56 33.04 -12.06
C THR A 132 -40.79 33.25 -10.57
N LEU A 133 -40.84 34.51 -10.17
CA LEU A 133 -41.09 34.96 -8.81
C LEU A 133 -42.44 34.45 -8.27
N ASP A 134 -43.44 34.35 -9.13
CA ASP A 134 -44.77 33.79 -8.86
C ASP A 134 -44.73 32.28 -8.59
N GLY A 135 -43.86 31.57 -9.33
CA GLY A 135 -43.62 30.14 -9.11
C GLY A 135 -42.90 29.85 -7.79
N ALA A 136 -42.01 30.74 -7.35
CA ALA A 136 -41.35 30.65 -6.04
C ALA A 136 -42.33 30.91 -4.88
N VAL A 137 -43.23 31.90 -5.02
CA VAL A 137 -44.30 32.18 -4.05
C VAL A 137 -45.29 31.00 -3.95
N THR A 138 -45.71 30.45 -5.09
CA THR A 138 -46.60 29.27 -5.15
C THR A 138 -45.97 28.03 -4.49
N ALA A 139 -44.66 27.82 -4.71
CA ALA A 139 -43.93 26.74 -4.06
C ALA A 139 -43.80 26.93 -2.54
N ALA A 140 -43.60 28.17 -2.07
CA ALA A 140 -43.54 28.50 -0.66
C ALA A 140 -44.89 28.28 0.04
N GLN A 141 -46.00 28.70 -0.59
CA GLN A 141 -47.36 28.45 -0.12
C GLN A 141 -47.65 26.94 0.00
N LYS A 142 -47.24 26.15 -1.00
CA LYS A 142 -47.43 24.69 -0.99
C LYS A 142 -46.58 23.97 0.07
N ASN A 143 -45.38 24.47 0.37
CA ASN A 143 -44.55 23.95 1.46
C ASN A 143 -45.22 24.21 2.82
N LEU A 144 -45.69 25.44 3.05
CA LEU A 144 -46.46 25.81 4.24
C LEU A 144 -47.76 25.00 4.40
N GLU A 145 -48.44 24.65 3.30
CA GLU A 145 -49.59 23.73 3.31
C GLU A 145 -49.18 22.33 3.78
N THR A 146 -48.07 21.80 3.24
CA THR A 146 -47.54 20.48 3.60
C THR A 146 -47.11 20.40 5.07
N GLN A 147 -46.49 21.47 5.61
CA GLN A 147 -46.16 21.57 7.03
C GLN A 147 -47.42 21.57 7.91
N GLY A 148 -48.48 22.27 7.49
CA GLY A 148 -49.79 22.25 8.17
C GLY A 148 -50.45 20.87 8.16
N GLU A 149 -50.42 20.15 7.04
CA GLU A 149 -50.93 18.77 6.96
C GLU A 149 -50.16 17.81 7.89
N THR A 150 -48.83 17.98 7.97
CA THR A 150 -47.96 17.18 8.85
C THR A 150 -48.27 17.43 10.32
N LEU A 151 -48.49 18.70 10.69
CA LEU A 151 -48.90 19.09 12.03
C LEU A 151 -50.30 18.52 12.38
N GLY A 152 -51.22 18.51 11.41
CA GLY A 152 -52.54 17.89 11.54
C GLY A 152 -52.48 16.39 11.83
N LYS A 153 -51.63 15.65 11.10
CA LYS A 153 -51.40 14.21 11.36
C LYS A 153 -50.73 13.96 12.71
N LEU A 154 -49.79 14.82 13.11
CA LEU A 154 -49.17 14.75 14.43
C LEU A 154 -50.20 14.94 15.54
N LYS A 155 -51.12 15.90 15.37
CA LYS A 155 -52.24 16.14 16.28
C LYS A 155 -53.18 14.92 16.39
N GLU A 156 -53.50 14.28 15.28
CA GLU A 156 -54.29 13.03 15.28
C GLU A 156 -53.57 11.89 16.03
N LYS A 157 -52.26 11.73 15.79
CA LYS A 157 -51.43 10.70 16.45
C LYS A 157 -51.31 10.93 17.95
N ILE A 158 -51.14 12.19 18.37
CA ILE A 158 -51.17 12.61 19.78
C ILE A 158 -52.54 12.30 20.41
N GLY A 159 -53.65 12.59 19.71
CA GLY A 159 -55.00 12.24 20.18
C GLY A 159 -55.25 10.72 20.31
N SER A 160 -54.66 9.92 19.41
CA SER A 160 -54.71 8.45 19.52
C SER A 160 -53.93 7.92 20.75
N LEU A 161 -52.79 8.53 21.08
CA LEU A 161 -51.99 8.24 22.28
C LEU A 161 -52.72 8.66 23.56
N GLU A 162 -53.44 9.78 23.52
CA GLU A 162 -54.28 10.29 24.62
C GLU A 162 -55.41 9.29 24.97
N THR A 163 -55.93 8.58 23.96
CA THR A 163 -56.93 7.51 24.10
C THR A 163 -56.32 6.22 24.67
N GLN A 164 -55.05 5.91 24.37
CA GLN A 164 -54.35 4.71 24.86
C GLN A 164 -53.78 4.85 26.29
N LEU A 165 -53.44 6.06 26.74
CA LEU A 165 -52.71 6.31 27.99
C LEU A 165 -53.58 6.77 29.18
N GLY A 166 -54.88 7.04 28.97
CA GLY A 166 -55.79 7.41 30.07
C GLY A 166 -55.32 8.63 30.87
N LYS A 167 -55.18 9.80 30.22
CA LYS A 167 -54.84 11.12 30.79
C LYS A 167 -53.73 11.14 31.88
N LYS A 168 -52.46 11.07 31.50
CA LYS A 168 -51.32 11.36 32.42
C LYS A 168 -50.07 12.04 31.81
N VAL A 169 -50.16 12.64 30.62
CA VAL A 169 -49.09 13.49 30.06
C VAL A 169 -49.68 14.88 29.80
N ASP A 170 -48.90 15.95 29.95
CA ASP A 170 -49.29 17.36 29.73
C ASP A 170 -49.52 17.66 28.23
N LEU A 171 -50.45 16.91 27.65
CA LEU A 171 -50.83 16.90 26.23
C LEU A 171 -51.55 18.21 25.87
N GLU A 172 -52.15 18.90 26.84
CA GLU A 172 -52.73 20.24 26.67
C GLU A 172 -51.66 21.27 26.30
N ALA A 173 -50.47 21.21 26.89
CA ALA A 173 -49.35 22.11 26.56
C ALA A 173 -48.80 21.88 25.14
N TYR A 174 -48.79 20.63 24.66
CA TYR A 174 -48.37 20.31 23.29
C TYR A 174 -49.45 20.66 22.27
N ASN A 175 -50.73 20.44 22.58
CA ASN A 175 -51.85 20.87 21.75
C ASN A 175 -51.90 22.41 21.62
N ALA A 176 -51.56 23.15 22.67
CA ALA A 176 -51.43 24.61 22.63
C ALA A 176 -50.27 25.08 21.73
N LYS A 177 -49.09 24.44 21.83
CA LYS A 177 -47.92 24.74 20.96
C LYS A 177 -48.20 24.40 19.50
N ILE A 178 -48.90 23.29 19.23
CA ILE A 178 -49.35 22.92 17.88
C ILE A 178 -50.32 23.97 17.34
N ALA A 179 -51.25 24.48 18.16
CA ALA A 179 -52.16 25.54 17.74
C ALA A 179 -51.44 26.87 17.43
N GLU A 180 -50.46 27.28 18.25
CA GLU A 180 -49.62 28.46 17.97
C GLU A 180 -48.79 28.31 16.69
N LEU A 181 -48.24 27.12 16.43
CA LEU A 181 -47.48 26.85 15.21
C LEU A 181 -48.37 26.84 13.96
N GLN A 182 -49.60 26.31 14.08
CA GLN A 182 -50.57 26.35 12.99
C GLN A 182 -50.95 27.80 12.65
N GLN A 183 -51.16 28.64 13.66
CA GLN A 183 -51.43 30.06 13.47
C GLN A 183 -50.25 30.78 12.77
N GLY A 184 -49.01 30.52 13.18
CA GLY A 184 -47.83 31.09 12.54
C GLY A 184 -47.64 30.65 11.07
N ILE A 185 -47.99 29.41 10.73
CA ILE A 185 -48.02 28.91 9.35
C ILE A 185 -49.05 29.66 8.52
N ASP A 186 -50.24 29.87 9.07
CA ASP A 186 -51.34 30.54 8.36
C ASP A 186 -51.06 32.04 8.16
N ASP A 187 -50.43 32.70 9.14
CA ASP A 187 -49.96 34.08 9.04
C ASP A 187 -48.85 34.22 7.97
N ALA A 188 -47.91 33.27 7.91
CA ALA A 188 -46.87 33.24 6.89
C ALA A 188 -47.43 32.98 5.48
N LYS A 189 -48.45 32.12 5.33
CA LYS A 189 -49.15 31.92 4.05
C LYS A 189 -49.82 33.22 3.57
N ALA A 190 -50.41 33.98 4.48
CA ALA A 190 -51.05 35.25 4.18
C ALA A 190 -50.03 36.32 3.73
N ALA A 191 -48.83 36.34 4.31
CA ALA A 191 -47.75 37.26 3.95
C ALA A 191 -47.04 36.93 2.62
N ALA A 192 -47.13 35.68 2.14
CA ALA A 192 -46.44 35.21 0.93
C ALA A 192 -46.85 35.92 -0.37
N GLY A 193 -47.96 36.66 -0.39
CA GLY A 193 -48.45 37.42 -1.55
C GLY A 193 -47.77 38.78 -1.78
N ASP A 194 -46.97 39.30 -0.84
CA ASP A 194 -46.26 40.58 -1.00
C ASP A 194 -44.76 40.37 -1.28
N VAL A 195 -44.39 40.56 -2.54
CA VAL A 195 -43.12 40.13 -3.15
C VAL A 195 -41.90 40.91 -2.61
N THR A 196 -42.11 41.99 -1.85
CA THR A 196 -41.04 42.84 -1.32
C THR A 196 -40.39 42.34 -0.02
N GLU A 197 -40.96 41.34 0.65
CA GLU A 197 -40.45 40.80 1.93
C GLU A 197 -40.02 39.32 1.89
N ILE A 198 -39.65 38.78 0.72
CA ILE A 198 -39.25 37.37 0.54
C ILE A 198 -38.17 36.89 1.53
N GLN A 199 -37.22 37.76 1.91
CA GLN A 199 -36.19 37.44 2.89
C GLN A 199 -36.79 37.19 4.29
N LYS A 200 -37.72 38.04 4.73
CA LYS A 200 -38.44 37.88 6.01
C LYS A 200 -39.37 36.68 5.98
N LEU A 201 -40.02 36.41 4.85
CA LEU A 201 -40.86 35.22 4.67
C LEU A 201 -40.00 33.94 4.80
N LYS A 202 -38.82 33.92 4.18
CA LYS A 202 -37.86 32.82 4.30
C LYS A 202 -37.37 32.62 5.74
N GLU A 203 -36.99 33.69 6.42
CA GLU A 203 -36.57 33.65 7.83
C GLU A 203 -37.69 33.16 8.75
N THR A 204 -38.93 33.59 8.48
CA THR A 204 -40.13 33.15 9.21
C THR A 204 -40.43 31.67 8.95
N MET A 205 -40.29 31.20 7.70
CA MET A 205 -40.45 29.79 7.33
C MET A 205 -39.37 28.89 7.96
N GLU A 206 -38.11 29.31 7.98
CA GLU A 206 -37.04 28.58 8.65
C GLU A 206 -37.26 28.51 10.17
N ALA A 207 -37.73 29.60 10.79
CA ALA A 207 -38.05 29.63 12.20
C ALA A 207 -39.26 28.72 12.54
N ILE A 208 -40.27 28.68 11.67
CA ILE A 208 -41.43 27.79 11.80
C ILE A 208 -41.01 26.33 11.62
N SER A 209 -40.23 26.00 10.58
CA SER A 209 -39.72 24.64 10.33
C SER A 209 -38.95 24.11 11.54
N LYS A 210 -37.99 24.89 12.06
CA LYS A 210 -37.21 24.50 13.26
C LYS A 210 -38.09 24.23 14.49
N LYS A 211 -39.20 24.96 14.65
CA LYS A 211 -40.14 24.74 15.75
C LYS A 211 -41.04 23.52 15.50
N VAL A 212 -41.50 23.29 14.27
CA VAL A 212 -42.25 22.09 13.88
C VAL A 212 -41.39 20.83 14.06
N ASP A 213 -40.14 20.86 13.63
CA ASP A 213 -39.17 19.77 13.80
C ASP A 213 -38.92 19.45 15.27
N LYS A 214 -38.79 20.50 16.11
CA LYS A 214 -38.62 20.34 17.55
C LYS A 214 -39.85 19.71 18.20
N VAL A 215 -41.05 20.13 17.84
CA VAL A 215 -42.30 19.56 18.37
C VAL A 215 -42.52 18.12 17.86
N ALA A 216 -42.15 17.81 16.62
CA ALA A 216 -42.19 16.46 16.07
C ALA A 216 -41.16 15.52 16.74
N ALA A 217 -39.95 16.03 17.03
CA ALA A 217 -38.92 15.30 17.76
C ALA A 217 -39.37 14.97 19.19
N ASP A 218 -39.93 15.95 19.92
CA ASP A 218 -40.46 15.76 21.26
C ASP A 218 -41.60 14.70 21.28
N ALA A 219 -42.46 14.69 20.25
CA ALA A 219 -43.53 13.68 20.11
C ALA A 219 -43.00 12.27 19.73
N ASN A 220 -41.92 12.18 18.95
CA ASN A 220 -41.24 10.92 18.66
C ASN A 220 -40.53 10.35 19.91
N VAL A 221 -39.97 11.20 20.78
CA VAL A 221 -39.44 10.76 22.08
C VAL A 221 -40.53 10.10 22.93
N ILE A 222 -41.75 10.66 22.97
CA ILE A 222 -42.89 10.04 23.67
C ILE A 222 -43.25 8.67 23.06
N THR A 223 -43.22 8.54 21.74
CA THR A 223 -43.48 7.27 21.03
C THR A 223 -42.41 6.20 21.32
N VAL A 224 -41.14 6.59 21.34
CA VAL A 224 -40.00 5.72 21.70
C VAL A 224 -40.04 5.31 23.17
N MET A 225 -40.43 6.22 24.08
CA MET A 225 -40.58 5.90 25.51
C MET A 225 -41.72 4.91 25.76
N VAL A 226 -42.82 4.97 25.01
CA VAL A 226 -43.91 3.98 25.06
C VAL A 226 -43.47 2.62 24.52
N ALA A 227 -42.63 2.60 23.47
CA ALA A 227 -42.08 1.36 22.90
C ALA A 227 -41.04 0.66 23.80
N ARG A 228 -40.39 1.37 24.73
CA ARG A 228 -39.41 0.81 25.69
C ARG A 228 -40.03 0.42 27.04
N GLN A 229 -41.35 0.37 27.16
CA GLN A 229 -42.03 -0.08 28.37
C GLN A 229 -42.04 -1.62 28.43
N LEU A 230 -41.57 -2.21 29.53
CA LEU A 230 -41.62 -3.65 29.77
C LEU A 230 -43.08 -4.15 29.74
N LYS A 231 -43.36 -5.17 28.91
CA LYS A 231 -44.69 -5.75 28.69
C LYS A 231 -44.82 -7.16 29.26
N SER A 232 -43.77 -7.98 29.20
CA SER A 232 -43.76 -9.30 29.82
C SER A 232 -42.37 -9.71 30.29
N LEU A 233 -42.33 -10.64 31.24
CA LEU A 233 -41.15 -11.34 31.71
C LEU A 233 -41.42 -12.83 31.57
N VAL A 234 -40.54 -13.54 30.87
CA VAL A 234 -40.62 -15.01 30.72
C VAL A 234 -39.43 -15.62 31.43
N LEU A 235 -39.64 -16.61 32.28
CA LEU A 235 -38.54 -17.25 33.00
C LEU A 235 -37.61 -17.96 32.02
N LYS A 236 -36.31 -17.84 32.27
CA LYS A 236 -35.28 -18.70 31.68
C LYS A 236 -34.94 -19.76 32.73
N PRO A 237 -35.57 -20.95 32.69
CA PRO A 237 -35.35 -21.97 33.71
C PRO A 237 -33.92 -22.50 33.71
N ASP A 238 -33.44 -22.89 34.89
CA ASP A 238 -32.20 -23.66 35.03
C ASP A 238 -32.40 -25.10 34.54
N PHE A 239 -33.60 -25.64 34.70
CA PHE A 239 -34.00 -26.98 34.26
C PHE A 239 -35.52 -27.11 34.12
N TYR A 240 -35.98 -28.22 33.54
CA TYR A 240 -37.39 -28.59 33.51
C TYR A 240 -37.64 -29.84 34.35
N TRP A 241 -38.50 -29.74 35.35
CA TRP A 241 -38.92 -30.84 36.22
C TRP A 241 -40.31 -31.34 35.81
N GLU A 242 -40.37 -32.50 35.15
CA GLU A 242 -41.63 -33.06 34.64
C GLU A 242 -42.44 -32.09 33.76
N GLY A 243 -41.75 -31.17 33.08
CA GLY A 243 -42.36 -30.12 32.25
C GLY A 243 -42.57 -28.78 32.95
N LEU A 244 -42.32 -28.68 34.26
CA LEU A 244 -42.34 -27.43 35.03
C LEU A 244 -40.99 -26.72 34.97
N GLU A 245 -40.99 -25.41 34.80
CA GLU A 245 -39.79 -24.58 34.79
C GLU A 245 -39.19 -24.49 36.21
N GLY A 246 -37.90 -24.76 36.35
CA GLY A 246 -37.23 -24.88 37.65
C GLY A 246 -36.08 -23.90 37.85
N ILE A 247 -35.87 -23.48 39.10
CA ILE A 247 -34.71 -22.73 39.60
C ILE A 247 -34.02 -23.55 40.68
N GLU A 248 -32.70 -23.69 40.62
CA GLU A 248 -31.95 -24.41 41.66
C GLU A 248 -31.51 -23.46 42.77
N ALA A 249 -31.62 -23.91 44.01
CA ALA A 249 -31.25 -23.18 45.22
C ALA A 249 -30.11 -23.89 45.96
N PRO A 250 -28.84 -23.59 45.61
CA PRO A 250 -27.72 -24.32 46.15
C PRO A 250 -27.32 -23.87 47.58
N TRP A 251 -26.82 -24.80 48.39
CA TRP A 251 -26.28 -24.56 49.74
C TRP A 251 -25.00 -25.40 49.97
N ALA A 252 -24.19 -25.04 50.95
CA ALA A 252 -23.02 -25.84 51.36
C ALA A 252 -22.96 -26.02 52.89
N GLU A 253 -22.32 -27.10 53.36
CA GLU A 253 -22.05 -27.34 54.78
C GLU A 253 -20.59 -27.75 55.07
N PRO A 254 -19.62 -26.91 54.68
CA PRO A 254 -18.22 -27.24 54.89
C PRO A 254 -17.87 -27.25 56.39
N ALA A 255 -16.84 -28.01 56.72
CA ALA A 255 -16.21 -27.89 58.02
C ALA A 255 -15.30 -26.66 58.08
N THR A 256 -15.16 -26.09 59.26
CA THR A 256 -14.29 -24.93 59.49
C THR A 256 -12.89 -25.34 59.93
N TYR A 257 -11.91 -24.48 59.66
CA TYR A 257 -10.50 -24.67 60.01
C TYR A 257 -9.99 -23.52 60.86
N THR A 258 -9.17 -23.85 61.86
CA THR A 258 -8.46 -22.89 62.72
C THR A 258 -6.98 -23.25 62.76
N PHE A 259 -6.13 -22.23 62.82
CA PHE A 259 -4.69 -22.37 62.79
C PHE A 259 -4.09 -21.86 64.10
N GLY A 260 -3.05 -22.54 64.60
CA GLY A 260 -2.43 -22.31 65.91
C GLY A 260 -0.93 -22.06 65.87
N ASP A 261 -0.28 -22.13 67.03
CA ASP A 261 1.12 -21.71 67.23
C ASP A 261 2.18 -22.60 66.52
N LYS A 262 3.37 -22.02 66.35
CA LYS A 262 4.61 -22.56 65.75
C LYS A 262 4.73 -24.10 65.67
N THR A 263 5.02 -24.60 64.47
CA THR A 263 5.30 -26.01 64.19
C THR A 263 6.75 -26.23 63.76
N GLU A 264 7.38 -27.29 64.26
CA GLU A 264 8.77 -27.66 63.92
C GLU A 264 8.84 -29.10 63.40
N PHE A 265 9.64 -29.32 62.36
CA PHE A 265 9.91 -30.64 61.81
C PHE A 265 11.34 -30.71 61.23
N ASN A 266 11.82 -31.92 60.99
CA ASN A 266 13.10 -32.14 60.32
C ASN A 266 12.85 -32.88 59.02
N TYR A 267 13.66 -32.62 57.99
CA TYR A 267 13.67 -33.35 56.73
C TYR A 267 15.12 -33.57 56.28
N LYS A 268 15.35 -34.48 55.34
CA LYS A 268 16.67 -34.88 54.88
C LYS A 268 16.83 -34.53 53.41
N VAL A 269 17.84 -33.73 53.08
CA VAL A 269 18.16 -33.35 51.70
C VAL A 269 19.36 -34.14 51.20
N SER A 270 19.27 -34.66 49.97
CA SER A 270 20.37 -35.35 49.30
C SER A 270 21.55 -34.40 49.05
N THR A 271 22.75 -34.84 49.37
CA THR A 271 24.02 -34.14 49.12
C THR A 271 25.00 -35.10 48.44
N ALA A 272 26.10 -34.56 47.90
CA ALA A 272 27.15 -35.36 47.25
C ALA A 272 27.77 -36.47 48.15
N VAL A 273 27.57 -36.41 49.47
CA VAL A 273 28.12 -37.35 50.48
C VAL A 273 27.05 -38.09 51.29
N GLY A 274 25.77 -38.03 50.88
CA GLY A 274 24.64 -38.65 51.59
C GLY A 274 23.55 -37.65 51.98
N PHE A 275 22.71 -37.97 52.97
CA PHE A 275 21.63 -37.06 53.40
C PHE A 275 22.08 -36.12 54.52
N LYS A 276 21.71 -34.84 54.42
CA LYS A 276 21.82 -33.86 55.50
C LYS A 276 20.44 -33.59 56.10
N THR A 277 20.32 -33.69 57.41
CA THR A 277 19.10 -33.28 58.13
C THR A 277 19.04 -31.75 58.20
N ILE A 278 17.92 -31.19 57.77
CA ILE A 278 17.57 -29.77 57.86
C ILE A 278 16.37 -29.64 58.79
N LYS A 279 16.45 -28.72 59.75
CA LYS A 279 15.33 -28.33 60.59
C LYS A 279 14.52 -27.27 59.84
N ALA A 280 13.21 -27.40 59.81
CA ALA A 280 12.31 -26.37 59.32
C ALA A 280 11.32 -25.99 60.42
N THR A 281 11.02 -24.71 60.48
CA THR A 281 10.18 -24.11 61.49
C THR A 281 9.18 -23.20 60.80
N VAL A 282 7.90 -23.33 61.14
CA VAL A 282 6.83 -22.54 60.51
C VAL A 282 5.97 -21.90 61.59
N ASN A 283 5.68 -20.61 61.46
CA ASN A 283 4.81 -19.89 62.40
C ASN A 283 3.32 -20.05 62.02
N ASP A 284 2.91 -21.27 61.69
CA ASP A 284 1.55 -21.63 61.33
C ASP A 284 1.35 -23.14 61.52
N LYS A 285 0.38 -23.56 62.34
CA LYS A 285 0.10 -24.98 62.59
C LYS A 285 -0.99 -25.51 61.68
N VAL A 286 -0.71 -26.60 60.97
CA VAL A 286 -1.73 -27.35 60.20
C VAL A 286 -2.82 -27.88 61.16
N PRO A 287 -4.11 -27.66 60.87
CA PRO A 287 -5.22 -28.13 61.70
C PRO A 287 -5.25 -29.67 61.79
N ALA A 288 -5.47 -30.19 63.01
CA ALA A 288 -5.41 -31.64 63.28
C ALA A 288 -6.71 -32.40 62.94
N ARG A 289 -7.89 -31.75 62.96
CA ARG A 289 -9.22 -32.26 62.58
C ARG A 289 -10.18 -31.10 62.23
N PRO A 290 -11.19 -31.30 61.37
CA PRO A 290 -12.17 -30.26 61.05
C PRO A 290 -12.95 -29.79 62.29
N GLY A 291 -13.20 -28.48 62.38
CA GLY A 291 -14.02 -27.81 63.40
C GLY A 291 -15.53 -28.01 63.19
N GLU A 292 -16.34 -27.09 63.72
CA GLU A 292 -17.80 -27.10 63.53
C GLU A 292 -18.15 -26.94 62.05
N LYS A 293 -19.24 -27.59 61.60
CA LYS A 293 -19.79 -27.37 60.26
C LYS A 293 -20.57 -26.06 60.25
N VAL A 294 -20.31 -25.21 59.26
CA VAL A 294 -21.08 -23.98 59.02
C VAL A 294 -22.05 -24.20 57.88
N TYR A 295 -23.24 -23.63 57.99
CA TYR A 295 -24.26 -23.71 56.94
C TYR A 295 -24.15 -22.49 56.04
N LEU A 296 -23.60 -22.67 54.84
CA LEU A 296 -23.43 -21.60 53.87
C LEU A 296 -24.62 -21.57 52.93
N GLN A 297 -25.37 -20.49 53.02
CA GLN A 297 -26.48 -20.26 52.12
C GLN A 297 -26.71 -18.76 51.96
N ASN A 298 -26.61 -18.26 50.73
CA ASN A 298 -26.87 -16.86 50.44
C ASN A 298 -27.71 -16.69 49.16
N GLY A 299 -28.65 -17.60 48.86
CA GLY A 299 -29.67 -17.40 47.82
C GLY A 299 -29.45 -18.12 46.49
N ALA A 300 -30.20 -17.71 45.45
CA ALA A 300 -30.09 -18.18 44.07
C ALA A 300 -30.32 -17.02 43.07
N ILE A 301 -30.14 -17.26 41.77
CA ILE A 301 -30.32 -16.23 40.72
C ILE A 301 -31.42 -16.69 39.76
N ALA A 302 -32.53 -15.94 39.71
CA ALA A 302 -33.58 -16.17 38.72
C ALA A 302 -33.31 -15.33 37.47
N LYS A 303 -33.41 -15.94 36.28
CA LYS A 303 -33.16 -15.28 34.99
C LYS A 303 -34.45 -15.15 34.19
N TYR A 304 -34.67 -13.99 33.56
CA TYR A 304 -35.91 -13.70 32.82
C TYR A 304 -35.63 -13.04 31.47
N HIS A 305 -36.26 -13.52 30.42
CA HIS A 305 -36.34 -12.82 29.14
C HIS A 305 -37.27 -11.62 29.25
N MET A 306 -36.77 -10.45 28.89
CA MET A 306 -37.53 -9.21 28.85
C MET A 306 -38.23 -9.04 27.50
N ASN A 307 -39.49 -8.61 27.50
CA ASN A 307 -40.20 -8.22 26.29
C ASN A 307 -40.76 -6.78 26.40
N PRO A 308 -40.34 -5.85 25.50
CA PRO A 308 -39.24 -6.01 24.57
C PRO A 308 -37.89 -6.14 25.31
N SER A 309 -36.90 -6.79 24.69
CA SER A 309 -35.56 -7.01 25.28
C SER A 309 -34.82 -5.70 25.60
N THR A 310 -35.23 -4.60 24.98
CA THR A 310 -34.70 -3.24 25.17
C THR A 310 -35.47 -2.40 26.18
N ALA A 311 -36.37 -3.00 26.96
CA ALA A 311 -37.21 -2.29 27.92
C ALA A 311 -36.37 -1.62 29.02
N SER A 312 -36.78 -0.43 29.47
CA SER A 312 -36.14 0.25 30.60
C SER A 312 -36.71 -0.25 31.93
N LEU A 313 -35.83 -0.57 32.88
CA LEU A 313 -36.17 -0.97 34.25
C LEU A 313 -35.98 0.16 35.27
N GLU A 314 -35.72 1.38 34.81
CA GLU A 314 -35.48 2.52 35.70
C GLU A 314 -36.71 2.78 36.60
N GLY A 315 -36.50 2.69 37.91
CA GLY A 315 -37.55 2.81 38.91
C GLY A 315 -38.38 1.53 39.18
N ALA A 316 -38.01 0.38 38.59
CA ALA A 316 -38.62 -0.91 38.89
C ALA A 316 -38.42 -1.31 40.35
N GLN A 317 -39.47 -1.88 40.96
CA GLN A 317 -39.37 -2.60 42.24
C GLN A 317 -39.63 -4.09 42.01
N PHE A 318 -38.78 -4.94 42.61
CA PHE A 318 -38.85 -6.38 42.46
C PHE A 318 -39.34 -7.04 43.75
N SER A 319 -40.23 -8.01 43.62
CA SER A 319 -40.68 -8.93 44.68
C SER A 319 -40.95 -10.32 44.09
N PHE A 320 -41.00 -11.37 44.91
CA PHE A 320 -41.48 -12.69 44.46
C PHE A 320 -42.88 -12.96 45.00
N PHE A 321 -43.78 -13.36 44.10
CA PHE A 321 -45.02 -14.02 44.47
C PHE A 321 -44.72 -15.49 44.79
N THR A 322 -45.37 -16.06 45.81
CA THR A 322 -45.14 -17.45 46.24
C THR A 322 -46.47 -18.16 46.53
N ASN A 323 -46.62 -19.41 46.09
CA ASN A 323 -47.86 -20.20 46.27
C ASN A 323 -48.19 -20.56 47.74
N LEU A 324 -47.25 -20.40 48.67
CA LEU A 324 -47.46 -20.63 50.10
C LEU A 324 -48.38 -19.59 50.76
N ALA A 325 -48.68 -18.47 50.08
CA ALA A 325 -49.62 -17.47 50.56
C ALA A 325 -51.09 -17.97 50.57
N GLU A 326 -51.42 -19.00 49.80
CA GLU A 326 -52.79 -19.54 49.70
C GLU A 326 -53.04 -20.83 50.49
N VAL A 327 -52.02 -21.56 50.94
CA VAL A 327 -52.19 -22.93 51.48
C VAL A 327 -52.13 -23.05 53.02
N TYR A 328 -51.58 -22.10 53.77
CA TYR A 328 -51.75 -22.09 55.24
C TYR A 328 -51.88 -20.67 55.81
N THR A 329 -53.00 -20.42 56.49
CA THR A 329 -53.33 -19.15 57.14
C THR A 329 -52.66 -19.04 58.51
N ARG A 330 -51.76 -18.06 58.69
CA ARG A 330 -51.66 -17.16 59.86
C ARG A 330 -50.54 -16.13 59.65
N SER A 331 -50.89 -14.87 59.87
CA SER A 331 -50.00 -13.70 59.93
C SER A 331 -48.70 -14.00 60.67
N GLY A 332 -47.57 -14.10 59.95
CA GLY A 332 -46.22 -14.15 60.53
C GLY A 332 -45.15 -14.94 59.77
N ASP A 333 -45.48 -15.77 58.78
CA ASP A 333 -44.51 -16.70 58.18
C ASP A 333 -43.55 -16.06 57.16
N GLU A 334 -42.26 -16.40 57.26
CA GLU A 334 -41.18 -15.97 56.36
C GLU A 334 -41.42 -16.43 54.90
N THR A 335 -41.21 -15.52 53.94
CA THR A 335 -41.28 -15.78 52.50
C THR A 335 -40.17 -16.73 52.05
N ILE A 336 -40.47 -17.68 51.15
CA ILE A 336 -39.46 -18.62 50.66
C ILE A 336 -38.38 -17.97 49.78
N ALA A 337 -38.68 -16.87 49.11
CA ALA A 337 -37.73 -16.13 48.27
C ALA A 337 -37.93 -14.62 48.42
N THR A 338 -36.84 -13.86 48.46
CA THR A 338 -36.87 -12.38 48.50
C THR A 338 -35.72 -11.84 47.65
N PRO A 339 -35.93 -10.85 46.76
CA PRO A 339 -34.83 -10.28 45.98
C PRO A 339 -33.77 -9.67 46.89
N LYS A 340 -32.48 -9.90 46.60
CA LYS A 340 -31.37 -9.28 47.33
C LYS A 340 -31.34 -7.76 47.18
N GLU A 341 -31.90 -7.26 46.08
CA GLU A 341 -32.05 -5.83 45.81
C GLU A 341 -33.45 -5.57 45.27
N ALA A 342 -34.32 -5.01 46.11
CA ALA A 342 -35.73 -4.81 45.80
C ALA A 342 -36.01 -3.67 44.80
N LYS A 343 -35.00 -2.87 44.43
CA LYS A 343 -35.13 -1.76 43.48
C LYS A 343 -34.06 -1.89 42.40
N TYR A 344 -34.41 -1.58 41.16
CA TYR A 344 -33.40 -1.51 40.11
C TYR A 344 -32.41 -0.37 40.37
N VAL A 345 -31.12 -0.70 40.41
CA VAL A 345 -29.99 0.25 40.49
C VAL A 345 -29.08 -0.06 39.31
N ALA A 346 -28.66 0.96 38.56
CA ALA A 346 -27.72 0.78 37.47
C ALA A 346 -26.39 0.24 38.00
N ASN A 347 -25.87 -0.84 37.40
CA ASN A 347 -24.72 -1.62 37.90
C ASN A 347 -24.89 -2.17 39.33
N GLY A 348 -26.15 -2.31 39.78
CA GLY A 348 -26.51 -2.97 41.04
C GLY A 348 -26.53 -4.50 40.90
N LYS A 349 -27.20 -5.16 41.86
CA LYS A 349 -27.27 -6.63 41.90
C LYS A 349 -28.22 -7.20 40.85
N ASN A 350 -29.22 -6.43 40.43
CA ASN A 350 -30.11 -6.80 39.33
C ASN A 350 -29.48 -6.40 37.99
N THR A 351 -28.98 -7.35 37.23
CA THR A 351 -28.24 -7.08 35.99
C THR A 351 -29.06 -7.43 34.76
N VAL A 352 -28.95 -6.62 33.70
CA VAL A 352 -29.53 -6.93 32.38
C VAL A 352 -28.40 -7.06 31.38
N VAL A 353 -28.27 -8.24 30.77
CA VAL A 353 -27.30 -8.53 29.71
C VAL A 353 -28.07 -9.21 28.57
N ASP A 354 -27.93 -8.68 27.35
CA ASP A 354 -28.55 -9.22 26.13
C ASP A 354 -30.07 -9.48 26.24
N GLY A 355 -30.79 -8.60 26.94
CA GLY A 355 -32.24 -8.71 27.15
C GLY A 355 -32.67 -9.75 28.18
N ILE A 356 -31.72 -10.31 28.95
CA ILE A 356 -31.97 -11.21 30.07
C ILE A 356 -31.76 -10.45 31.37
N LEU A 357 -32.82 -10.32 32.16
CA LEU A 357 -32.77 -9.80 33.52
C LEU A 357 -32.38 -10.93 34.48
N SER A 358 -31.30 -10.74 35.23
CA SER A 358 -30.89 -11.63 36.32
C SER A 358 -31.23 -10.99 37.66
N VAL A 359 -31.99 -11.69 38.49
CA VAL A 359 -32.44 -11.24 39.82
C VAL A 359 -31.93 -12.19 40.89
N PRO A 360 -30.85 -11.82 41.61
CA PRO A 360 -30.40 -12.56 42.78
C PRO A 360 -31.43 -12.45 43.91
N PHE A 361 -31.71 -13.55 44.58
CA PHE A 361 -32.69 -13.61 45.66
C PHE A 361 -32.20 -14.47 46.82
N THR A 362 -32.49 -14.06 48.05
CA THR A 362 -32.31 -14.90 49.23
C THR A 362 -33.42 -15.94 49.29
N ILE A 363 -33.09 -17.15 49.69
CA ILE A 363 -34.03 -18.26 49.83
C ILE A 363 -33.95 -18.84 51.24
N ASN A 364 -35.10 -19.23 51.80
CA ASN A 364 -35.13 -20.00 53.03
C ASN A 364 -35.04 -21.49 52.69
N THR A 365 -33.83 -22.03 52.47
CA THR A 365 -33.75 -23.45 52.05
C THR A 365 -33.92 -24.46 53.16
N LYS A 366 -33.92 -24.07 54.43
CA LYS A 366 -34.49 -24.94 55.47
C LYS A 366 -35.95 -25.24 55.15
N LYS A 367 -36.74 -24.20 54.87
CA LYS A 367 -38.16 -24.33 54.52
C LYS A 367 -38.37 -25.04 53.17
N VAL A 368 -37.55 -24.75 52.16
CA VAL A 368 -37.59 -25.49 50.87
C VAL A 368 -37.22 -26.97 51.08
N ASN A 369 -36.14 -27.27 51.80
CA ASN A 369 -35.75 -28.65 52.12
C ASN A 369 -36.83 -29.39 52.92
N ASP A 370 -37.46 -28.75 53.91
CA ASP A 370 -38.53 -29.34 54.70
C ASP A 370 -39.75 -29.70 53.82
N LEU A 371 -40.11 -28.82 52.86
CA LEU A 371 -41.19 -29.08 51.88
C LEU A 371 -40.84 -30.26 50.96
N PHE A 372 -39.61 -30.32 50.45
CA PHE A 372 -39.15 -31.45 49.62
C PHE A 372 -39.03 -32.75 50.42
N ALA A 373 -38.60 -32.69 51.69
CA ALA A 373 -38.54 -33.83 52.59
C ALA A 373 -39.95 -34.32 52.99
N GLU A 374 -40.94 -33.43 53.10
CA GLU A 374 -42.34 -33.78 53.30
C GLU A 374 -42.96 -34.41 52.05
N TRP A 375 -42.66 -33.87 50.86
CA TRP A 375 -43.03 -34.49 49.59
C TRP A 375 -42.44 -35.91 49.46
N ALA A 376 -41.17 -36.08 49.80
CA ALA A 376 -40.50 -37.39 49.78
C ALA A 376 -41.07 -38.40 50.79
N LYS A 377 -41.82 -37.98 51.82
CA LYS A 377 -42.52 -38.90 52.75
C LYS A 377 -43.81 -39.50 52.16
N GLY A 378 -44.21 -39.11 50.95
CA GLY A 378 -45.35 -39.65 50.23
C GLY A 378 -45.27 -41.16 50.00
N LYS A 379 -46.39 -41.77 49.62
CA LYS A 379 -46.43 -43.17 49.17
C LYS A 379 -46.56 -43.24 47.66
N ASP A 380 -45.92 -44.21 47.02
CA ASP A 380 -46.13 -44.48 45.59
C ASP A 380 -47.54 -45.06 45.33
N SER A 381 -47.88 -45.26 44.06
CA SER A 381 -49.15 -45.85 43.61
C SER A 381 -49.39 -47.29 44.11
N ASN A 382 -48.40 -47.92 44.76
CA ASN A 382 -48.51 -49.23 45.39
C ASN A 382 -48.58 -49.15 46.93
N GLY A 383 -48.64 -47.95 47.51
CA GLY A 383 -48.72 -47.72 48.95
C GLY A 383 -47.40 -47.86 49.71
N ASN A 384 -46.26 -47.97 49.00
CA ASN A 384 -44.92 -48.05 49.58
C ASN A 384 -44.41 -46.66 49.92
N GLN A 385 -43.67 -46.54 51.02
CA GLN A 385 -43.04 -45.30 51.42
C GLN A 385 -41.94 -44.93 50.41
N ILE A 386 -42.03 -43.74 49.81
CA ILE A 386 -40.99 -43.23 48.92
C ILE A 386 -39.74 -43.03 49.79
N THR A 387 -38.71 -43.86 49.56
CA THR A 387 -37.51 -43.93 50.41
C THR A 387 -36.24 -43.51 49.68
N ASP A 388 -36.34 -43.28 48.37
CA ASP A 388 -35.31 -42.77 47.49
C ASP A 388 -36.03 -42.08 46.31
N PRO A 389 -35.67 -40.85 45.90
CA PRO A 389 -36.27 -40.21 44.72
C PRO A 389 -36.10 -41.03 43.43
N VAL A 390 -35.23 -42.05 43.37
CA VAL A 390 -35.09 -42.91 42.19
C VAL A 390 -36.20 -43.98 42.11
N ILE A 391 -37.39 -43.63 41.62
CA ILE A 391 -38.34 -44.62 41.08
C ILE A 391 -38.38 -44.49 39.55
N PRO A 392 -38.03 -45.54 38.78
CA PRO A 392 -38.17 -45.53 37.34
C PRO A 392 -39.61 -45.90 36.97
N ASN A 393 -40.50 -44.93 36.73
CA ASN A 393 -41.72 -45.23 35.97
C ASN A 393 -42.34 -44.03 35.26
N ASN A 394 -42.34 -44.06 33.92
CA ASN A 394 -42.98 -43.09 33.02
C ASN A 394 -44.49 -43.36 32.88
N GLY A 395 -45.21 -43.63 33.96
CA GLY A 395 -46.64 -43.94 33.92
C GLY A 395 -47.52 -42.74 34.28
N TRP A 396 -48.06 -42.03 33.28
CA TRP A 396 -49.05 -40.96 33.42
C TRP A 396 -50.49 -41.47 33.69
N GLU A 397 -50.65 -42.49 34.53
CA GLU A 397 -51.98 -42.96 34.95
C GLU A 397 -51.98 -43.30 36.44
N ASP A 398 -52.44 -42.36 37.26
CA ASP A 398 -53.04 -42.66 38.56
C ASP A 398 -54.56 -42.62 38.38
N ALA A 399 -55.21 -43.74 38.65
CA ALA A 399 -56.66 -43.90 38.52
C ALA A 399 -57.41 -43.60 39.83
N GLU A 400 -56.75 -43.31 40.96
CA GLU A 400 -57.46 -43.23 42.25
C GLU A 400 -57.20 -42.02 43.16
N ASP A 401 -56.36 -41.03 42.84
CA ASP A 401 -56.32 -39.79 43.65
C ASP A 401 -56.26 -38.48 42.87
N ASN A 402 -57.34 -37.70 42.99
CA ASN A 402 -57.54 -36.36 42.43
C ASN A 402 -56.79 -35.29 43.27
N GLN A 403 -55.55 -35.56 43.69
CA GLN A 403 -54.71 -34.60 44.42
C GLN A 403 -53.50 -34.19 43.57
N ALA A 404 -53.55 -32.98 43.00
CA ALA A 404 -52.41 -32.39 42.30
C ALA A 404 -51.21 -32.24 43.24
N TYR A 405 -50.10 -32.94 42.95
CA TYR A 405 -48.81 -32.82 43.64
C TYR A 405 -48.27 -31.37 43.68
N GLY A 406 -48.73 -30.50 42.77
CA GLY A 406 -48.38 -29.08 42.71
C GLY A 406 -48.77 -28.24 43.95
N SER A 407 -49.63 -28.74 44.83
CA SER A 407 -49.99 -28.05 46.08
C SER A 407 -48.92 -28.11 47.18
N LYS A 408 -47.89 -28.95 47.04
CA LYS A 408 -46.84 -29.17 48.06
C LYS A 408 -45.44 -28.67 47.67
N LEU A 409 -45.23 -28.26 46.43
CA LEU A 409 -43.93 -27.79 45.94
C LEU A 409 -43.82 -26.26 46.06
N PRO A 410 -42.63 -25.71 46.38
CA PRO A 410 -42.44 -24.27 46.47
C PRO A 410 -42.32 -23.64 45.07
N PHE A 411 -43.27 -22.77 44.72
CA PHE A 411 -43.23 -22.00 43.48
C PHE A 411 -42.99 -20.52 43.75
N ILE A 412 -42.20 -19.88 42.87
CA ILE A 412 -41.97 -18.43 42.86
C ILE A 412 -42.26 -17.84 41.49
N ALA A 413 -42.75 -16.60 41.44
CA ALA A 413 -42.86 -15.79 40.23
C ALA A 413 -42.37 -14.38 40.51
N LEU A 414 -41.50 -13.82 39.65
CA LEU A 414 -40.98 -12.46 39.82
C LEU A 414 -42.07 -11.45 39.49
N GLN A 415 -42.29 -10.50 40.40
CA GLN A 415 -43.13 -9.33 40.19
C GLN A 415 -42.25 -8.11 40.04
N ALA A 416 -42.34 -7.44 38.88
CA ALA A 416 -41.70 -6.16 38.60
C ALA A 416 -42.75 -5.04 38.60
N GLN A 417 -42.76 -4.21 39.63
CA GLN A 417 -43.64 -3.06 39.75
C GLN A 417 -42.99 -1.81 39.12
N MET A 418 -43.60 -1.31 38.06
CA MET A 418 -43.21 -0.12 37.29
C MET A 418 -44.25 0.97 37.48
N LYS A 419 -44.04 1.90 38.42
CA LYS A 419 -45.02 2.95 38.79
C LYS A 419 -46.44 2.39 39.03
N ASP A 420 -47.32 2.47 38.04
CA ASP A 420 -48.74 2.06 38.10
C ASP A 420 -48.99 0.64 37.52
N THR A 421 -47.97 -0.08 37.06
CA THR A 421 -48.13 -1.40 36.40
C THR A 421 -47.27 -2.46 37.08
N THR A 422 -47.84 -3.63 37.37
CA THR A 422 -47.09 -4.79 37.88
C THR A 422 -47.05 -5.87 36.80
N ILE A 423 -45.84 -6.27 36.40
CA ILE A 423 -45.60 -7.40 35.49
C ILE A 423 -45.18 -8.61 36.33
N THR A 424 -45.91 -9.71 36.21
CA THR A 424 -45.59 -10.98 36.89
C THR A 424 -45.04 -11.96 35.85
N SER A 425 -43.93 -12.63 36.15
CA SER A 425 -43.36 -13.69 35.31
C SER A 425 -44.16 -14.98 35.36
N ASP A 426 -43.73 -15.96 34.57
CA ASP A 426 -44.14 -17.37 34.74
C ASP A 426 -43.70 -17.92 36.12
N TYR A 427 -44.40 -18.98 36.56
CA TYR A 427 -44.15 -19.65 37.84
C TYR A 427 -43.00 -20.67 37.70
N ALA A 428 -42.00 -20.53 38.56
CA ALA A 428 -40.87 -21.44 38.68
C ALA A 428 -41.02 -22.34 39.91
N VAL A 429 -40.76 -23.64 39.80
CA VAL A 429 -40.50 -24.49 40.97
C VAL A 429 -39.08 -24.21 41.47
N VAL A 430 -38.88 -24.11 42.78
CA VAL A 430 -37.54 -23.93 43.35
C VAL A 430 -37.07 -25.22 44.01
N THR A 431 -35.99 -25.84 43.52
CA THR A 431 -35.46 -27.09 44.07
C THR A 431 -34.19 -26.85 44.89
N PRO A 432 -33.92 -27.65 45.93
CA PRO A 432 -32.64 -27.58 46.62
C PRO A 432 -31.50 -28.19 45.80
N ALA A 433 -30.29 -27.68 45.96
CA ALA A 433 -29.05 -28.28 45.45
C ALA A 433 -27.91 -28.13 46.49
N LYS A 434 -26.88 -28.98 46.46
CA LYS A 434 -25.80 -28.99 47.47
C LYS A 434 -24.42 -28.88 46.82
N TYR A 435 -23.66 -27.87 47.22
CA TYR A 435 -22.22 -27.76 46.98
C TYR A 435 -21.44 -28.52 48.07
N ILE A 436 -20.56 -29.42 47.65
CA ILE A 436 -19.62 -30.15 48.50
C ILE A 436 -18.22 -29.69 48.14
N LEU A 437 -17.73 -28.67 48.85
CA LEU A 437 -16.39 -28.11 48.64
C LEU A 437 -15.31 -29.19 48.84
N LYS A 438 -14.37 -29.29 47.90
CA LYS A 438 -13.32 -30.33 47.88
C LYS A 438 -11.94 -29.79 48.20
N ALA A 439 -11.48 -28.81 47.43
CA ALA A 439 -10.11 -28.31 47.51
C ALA A 439 -9.99 -26.93 46.87
N LEU A 440 -8.93 -26.21 47.22
CA LEU A 440 -8.41 -25.12 46.39
C LEU A 440 -7.42 -25.70 45.40
N ALA A 441 -7.38 -25.18 44.17
CA ALA A 441 -6.48 -25.63 43.12
C ALA A 441 -5.74 -24.47 42.44
N ASP A 442 -4.57 -24.80 41.90
CA ASP A 442 -3.73 -23.93 41.07
C ASP A 442 -4.06 -24.16 39.59
N ASN A 443 -4.75 -23.23 38.96
CA ASN A 443 -5.24 -23.43 37.59
C ASN A 443 -4.14 -23.23 36.51
N THR A 444 -2.96 -22.69 36.88
CA THR A 444 -1.92 -22.28 35.93
C THR A 444 -0.49 -22.34 36.51
N PRO A 445 0.00 -23.50 36.99
CA PRO A 445 1.36 -23.61 37.50
C PRO A 445 2.41 -23.32 36.41
N GLU A 446 3.41 -22.49 36.71
CA GLU A 446 4.48 -22.14 35.78
C GLU A 446 5.45 -23.32 35.56
N THR A 447 5.91 -23.52 34.31
CA THR A 447 6.86 -24.60 33.96
C THR A 447 8.34 -24.30 34.29
N VAL A 448 8.62 -23.29 35.11
CA VAL A 448 9.88 -22.53 35.00
C VAL A 448 11.07 -23.09 35.83
N LEU A 449 10.93 -24.14 36.65
CA LEU A 449 12.06 -24.57 37.50
C LEU A 449 12.90 -25.71 36.92
N ASP A 450 13.68 -25.37 35.89
CA ASP A 450 14.74 -26.19 35.30
C ASP A 450 16.03 -26.15 36.15
N GLN A 451 15.96 -26.75 37.35
CA GLN A 451 17.13 -27.22 38.10
C GLN A 451 16.95 -28.70 38.46
N ASN A 452 16.93 -29.58 37.45
CA ASN A 452 17.11 -31.03 37.61
C ASN A 452 16.17 -31.79 38.59
N THR A 453 15.04 -31.24 39.05
CA THR A 453 14.21 -31.96 40.04
C THR A 453 13.09 -32.84 39.49
N PHE A 454 12.56 -32.65 38.27
CA PHE A 454 11.56 -33.58 37.73
C PHE A 454 11.63 -33.68 36.19
N ILE A 455 12.28 -34.71 35.65
CA ILE A 455 12.26 -35.02 34.21
C ILE A 455 11.02 -35.88 33.88
N ASN A 456 10.20 -35.34 32.97
CA ASN A 456 9.35 -35.97 31.95
C ASN A 456 8.75 -37.36 32.22
N GLY A 457 7.42 -37.43 32.25
CA GLY A 457 6.70 -38.68 32.03
C GLY A 457 5.18 -38.57 32.13
N ALA A 458 4.56 -38.02 31.09
CA ALA A 458 3.13 -37.95 30.77
C ALA A 458 2.31 -36.80 31.42
N PRO A 459 1.62 -35.96 30.61
CA PRO A 459 0.64 -35.01 31.12
C PRO A 459 -0.62 -35.80 31.49
N HIS A 460 -0.98 -35.81 32.77
CA HIS A 460 -2.15 -36.52 33.28
C HIS A 460 -3.44 -35.94 32.69
N ALA A 461 -3.88 -36.53 31.57
CA ALA A 461 -5.17 -36.28 30.98
C ALA A 461 -6.24 -37.16 31.67
N GLY A 462 -7.21 -36.53 32.33
CA GLY A 462 -8.57 -37.11 32.39
C GLY A 462 -9.18 -37.47 33.75
N VAL A 463 -8.69 -36.97 34.89
CA VAL A 463 -9.44 -36.96 36.16
C VAL A 463 -9.08 -35.68 36.92
N ILE A 464 -10.06 -34.95 37.44
CA ILE A 464 -9.82 -33.76 38.27
C ILE A 464 -9.09 -34.18 39.56
N GLY A 465 -7.96 -33.54 39.88
CA GLY A 465 -7.24 -33.79 41.13
C GLY A 465 -5.76 -33.40 41.19
N ASP A 466 -5.04 -33.25 40.07
CA ASP A 466 -3.56 -33.16 40.13
C ASP A 466 -3.00 -31.74 40.36
N ASN A 467 -3.85 -30.71 40.39
CA ASN A 467 -3.46 -29.31 40.64
C ASN A 467 -3.96 -28.75 41.99
N HIS A 468 -4.40 -29.60 42.93
CA HIS A 468 -4.85 -29.11 44.24
C HIS A 468 -3.70 -28.45 45.01
N LEU A 469 -3.99 -27.29 45.61
CA LEU A 469 -3.04 -26.64 46.51
C LEU A 469 -2.71 -27.56 47.68
N TYR A 470 -1.45 -27.60 48.05
CA TYR A 470 -0.99 -28.38 49.20
C TYR A 470 -1.71 -27.90 50.46
N THR A 471 -2.22 -28.83 51.26
CA THR A 471 -2.84 -28.55 52.57
C THR A 471 -1.93 -28.93 53.73
N THR A 472 -0.79 -29.58 53.44
CA THR A 472 0.23 -29.98 54.41
C THR A 472 1.47 -29.09 54.28
N LEU A 473 1.93 -28.53 55.40
CA LEU A 473 3.19 -27.75 55.43
C LEU A 473 4.42 -28.63 55.24
N TYR A 474 4.38 -29.86 55.79
CA TYR A 474 5.45 -30.86 55.77
C TYR A 474 4.84 -32.27 55.75
N GLY A 475 5.61 -33.26 55.30
CA GLY A 475 5.19 -34.66 55.34
C GLY A 475 5.56 -35.32 56.67
N THR A 476 6.45 -36.32 56.66
CA THR A 476 6.87 -37.03 57.88
C THR A 476 8.18 -36.50 58.44
N ASN A 477 8.32 -36.45 59.77
CA ASN A 477 9.58 -36.03 60.38
C ASN A 477 10.71 -36.99 59.97
N LEU A 478 11.81 -36.42 59.49
CA LEU A 478 12.97 -37.07 58.86
C LEU A 478 12.72 -37.65 57.45
N GLU A 479 11.71 -37.16 56.73
CA GLU A 479 11.48 -37.51 55.33
C GLU A 479 12.69 -37.23 54.44
N GLU A 480 12.96 -38.13 53.48
CA GLU A 480 14.05 -37.98 52.52
C GLU A 480 13.53 -37.29 51.25
N TYR A 481 14.21 -36.23 50.82
CA TYR A 481 13.86 -35.42 49.66
C TYR A 481 14.96 -35.49 48.59
N GLY A 482 14.56 -35.61 47.31
CA GLY A 482 15.45 -35.58 46.14
C GLY A 482 15.90 -36.94 45.59
N LYS A 483 15.05 -37.99 45.65
CA LYS A 483 15.40 -39.34 45.13
C LYS A 483 14.61 -39.76 43.87
N THR A 484 13.30 -39.51 43.78
CA THR A 484 12.49 -39.92 42.61
C THR A 484 11.33 -38.96 42.28
N PRO A 485 10.80 -38.94 41.03
CA PRO A 485 9.61 -38.19 40.67
C PRO A 485 8.33 -38.56 41.43
N ALA A 486 8.26 -39.77 41.99
CA ALA A 486 7.09 -40.28 42.72
C ALA A 486 6.99 -39.73 44.16
N ASP A 487 7.98 -38.97 44.62
CA ASP A 487 8.02 -38.37 45.96
C ASP A 487 7.01 -37.20 46.11
N ALA A 488 6.37 -36.70 45.05
CA ALA A 488 5.46 -35.54 45.12
C ALA A 488 4.16 -35.76 45.94
N LEU A 489 3.73 -37.01 46.13
CA LEU A 489 2.45 -37.35 46.76
C LEU A 489 2.48 -37.42 48.30
N THR A 490 3.67 -37.42 48.92
CA THR A 490 3.83 -37.67 50.38
C THR A 490 4.50 -36.54 51.16
N HIS A 491 4.92 -35.47 50.48
CA HIS A 491 5.71 -34.38 51.06
C HIS A 491 4.88 -33.09 51.18
N GLY A 492 5.27 -32.19 52.08
CA GLY A 492 4.57 -30.90 52.25
C GLY A 492 5.14 -29.77 51.42
N VAL A 493 4.40 -28.66 51.35
CA VAL A 493 4.70 -27.50 50.48
C VAL A 493 6.11 -26.92 50.67
N ILE A 494 6.67 -26.98 51.88
CA ILE A 494 8.01 -26.41 52.18
C ILE A 494 9.11 -27.14 51.43
N THR A 495 8.97 -28.47 51.32
CA THR A 495 9.94 -29.33 50.64
C THR A 495 9.72 -29.40 49.14
N MET A 496 8.61 -28.88 48.60
CA MET A 496 8.33 -28.89 47.17
C MET A 496 8.93 -27.66 46.46
N PRO A 497 9.23 -27.75 45.15
CA PRO A 497 9.59 -26.59 44.34
C PRO A 497 8.47 -25.53 44.36
N ALA A 498 8.84 -24.26 44.24
CA ALA A 498 7.86 -23.21 44.00
C ALA A 498 7.12 -23.44 42.67
N THR A 499 5.80 -23.21 42.64
CA THR A 499 4.99 -23.38 41.42
C THR A 499 4.86 -22.09 40.63
N HIS A 500 5.23 -20.96 41.23
CA HIS A 500 5.15 -19.62 40.64
C HIS A 500 6.44 -18.84 40.89
N SER A 501 6.74 -17.89 40.03
CA SER A 501 7.88 -17.00 40.17
C SER A 501 7.49 -15.52 40.12
N VAL A 502 8.31 -14.67 40.75
CA VAL A 502 8.15 -13.21 40.70
C VAL A 502 9.50 -12.54 40.53
N VAL A 503 9.60 -11.58 39.60
CA VAL A 503 10.84 -10.83 39.40
C VAL A 503 11.12 -9.97 40.63
N TYR A 504 12.37 -9.94 41.10
CA TYR A 504 12.77 -9.28 42.36
C TYR A 504 12.37 -7.79 42.48
N ASN A 505 12.10 -7.10 41.37
CA ASN A 505 11.68 -5.70 41.35
C ASN A 505 10.27 -5.46 40.79
N GLU A 506 9.44 -6.50 40.69
CA GLU A 506 8.05 -6.44 40.19
C GLU A 506 7.05 -6.94 41.26
N THR A 507 5.78 -7.12 40.91
CA THR A 507 4.72 -7.61 41.80
C THR A 507 4.01 -8.79 41.16
N ILE A 508 3.49 -9.71 41.96
CA ILE A 508 2.67 -10.84 41.52
C ILE A 508 1.27 -10.77 42.15
N ASP A 509 0.23 -11.04 41.36
CA ASP A 509 -1.14 -11.22 41.83
C ASP A 509 -1.47 -12.71 41.81
N LEU A 510 -1.70 -13.30 42.98
CA LEU A 510 -1.99 -14.73 43.14
C LEU A 510 -3.47 -15.07 42.95
N LYS A 511 -4.37 -14.09 42.91
CA LYS A 511 -5.81 -14.33 42.81
C LYS A 511 -6.24 -15.04 41.53
N PRO A 512 -5.70 -14.70 40.33
CA PRO A 512 -6.07 -15.38 39.08
C PRO A 512 -5.67 -16.86 39.04
N PHE A 513 -4.71 -17.28 39.87
CA PHE A 513 -4.16 -18.63 39.89
C PHE A 513 -4.98 -19.59 40.77
N VAL A 514 -5.86 -19.07 41.63
CA VAL A 514 -6.61 -19.88 42.60
C VAL A 514 -8.03 -20.14 42.12
N GLU A 515 -8.45 -21.41 42.17
CA GLU A 515 -9.83 -21.82 41.95
C GLU A 515 -10.34 -22.75 43.06
N THR A 516 -11.67 -22.87 43.19
CA THR A 516 -12.31 -23.73 44.21
C THR A 516 -12.99 -24.91 43.54
N HIS A 517 -12.57 -26.13 43.87
CA HIS A 517 -13.16 -27.38 43.38
C HIS A 517 -14.29 -27.86 44.31
N PHE A 518 -15.37 -28.38 43.75
CA PHE A 518 -16.54 -28.87 44.48
C PHE A 518 -17.28 -30.01 43.76
N ASP A 519 -18.03 -30.85 44.50
CA ASP A 519 -19.08 -31.69 43.89
C ASP A 519 -20.44 -30.98 44.03
N TYR A 520 -21.29 -31.11 43.03
CA TYR A 520 -22.64 -30.55 42.99
C TYR A 520 -23.69 -31.66 43.04
N GLU A 521 -24.59 -31.65 44.01
CA GLU A 521 -25.73 -32.56 44.08
C GLU A 521 -27.02 -31.82 43.75
N THR A 522 -27.74 -32.24 42.71
CA THR A 522 -28.99 -31.59 42.25
C THR A 522 -30.19 -32.55 42.21
N PHE A 523 -31.38 -31.98 42.42
CA PHE A 523 -32.68 -32.62 42.28
C PHE A 523 -33.31 -32.49 40.87
N ALA A 524 -32.72 -31.73 39.96
CA ALA A 524 -33.31 -31.37 38.66
C ALA A 524 -33.67 -32.55 37.72
N LYS A 525 -33.12 -33.75 37.94
CA LYS A 525 -33.36 -34.90 37.05
C LYS A 525 -33.18 -36.29 37.67
N TYR A 526 -33.66 -36.50 38.89
CA TYR A 526 -33.54 -37.79 39.61
C TYR A 526 -32.06 -38.19 39.92
N GLY A 527 -31.30 -37.30 40.58
CA GLY A 527 -30.11 -37.68 41.37
C GLY A 527 -28.80 -37.92 40.62
N LYS A 528 -28.36 -37.01 39.74
CA LYS A 528 -26.97 -37.03 39.25
C LYS A 528 -26.15 -35.97 39.99
N SER A 529 -25.21 -36.41 40.82
CA SER A 529 -24.17 -35.54 41.36
C SER A 529 -23.12 -35.30 40.28
N TYR A 530 -22.83 -34.03 39.98
CA TYR A 530 -21.67 -33.65 39.17
C TYR A 530 -20.48 -33.60 40.09
N LYS A 531 -19.48 -34.44 39.83
CA LYS A 531 -18.25 -34.40 40.61
C LYS A 531 -17.29 -33.39 40.01
N ASP A 532 -16.42 -32.87 40.86
CA ASP A 532 -15.20 -32.20 40.44
C ASP A 532 -15.41 -30.95 39.55
N GLN A 533 -16.39 -30.13 39.89
CA GLN A 533 -16.66 -28.85 39.25
C GLN A 533 -15.82 -27.73 39.85
N THR A 534 -15.71 -26.59 39.16
CA THR A 534 -14.96 -25.41 39.59
C THR A 534 -15.90 -24.24 39.82
N MET A 535 -15.84 -23.60 40.99
CA MET A 535 -16.75 -22.50 41.34
C MET A 535 -16.41 -21.24 40.56
N THR A 536 -17.43 -20.64 39.95
CA THR A 536 -17.36 -19.30 39.38
C THR A 536 -17.43 -18.22 40.48
N ASP A 537 -16.98 -17.00 40.17
CA ASP A 537 -17.06 -15.86 41.10
C ASP A 537 -18.50 -15.60 41.57
N ALA A 538 -19.49 -15.77 40.69
CA ALA A 538 -20.90 -15.61 41.02
C ALA A 538 -21.39 -16.68 42.01
N GLU A 539 -20.90 -17.92 41.92
CA GLU A 539 -21.23 -19.00 42.85
C GLU A 539 -20.53 -18.81 44.20
N LEU A 540 -19.28 -18.33 44.21
CA LEU A 540 -18.58 -17.92 45.43
C LEU A 540 -19.36 -16.82 46.15
N GLU A 541 -19.76 -15.76 45.43
CA GLU A 541 -20.59 -14.69 46.00
C GLU A 541 -21.97 -15.20 46.46
N ALA A 542 -22.58 -16.14 45.72
CA ALA A 542 -23.85 -16.75 46.08
C ALA A 542 -23.79 -17.60 47.36
N LEU A 543 -22.61 -18.11 47.74
CA LEU A 543 -22.37 -18.73 49.04
C LEU A 543 -21.82 -17.75 50.09
N GLY A 544 -21.51 -16.51 49.70
CA GLY A 544 -20.88 -15.51 50.57
C GLY A 544 -19.42 -15.85 50.90
N LEU A 545 -18.72 -16.47 49.95
CA LEU A 545 -17.33 -16.90 50.07
C LEU A 545 -16.37 -15.91 49.39
N HIS A 546 -15.19 -15.71 49.97
CA HIS A 546 -14.09 -14.95 49.37
C HIS A 546 -12.73 -15.54 49.72
N TYR A 547 -11.72 -15.23 48.90
CA TYR A 547 -10.34 -15.64 49.16
C TYR A 547 -9.61 -14.66 50.07
N GLU A 548 -8.82 -15.18 51.01
CA GLU A 548 -7.85 -14.43 51.82
C GLU A 548 -6.45 -15.03 51.67
N PHE A 549 -5.46 -14.20 51.37
CA PHE A 549 -4.06 -14.55 51.17
C PHE A 549 -3.26 -14.11 52.39
N ILE A 550 -2.58 -15.05 53.05
CA ILE A 550 -1.87 -14.83 54.30
C ILE A 550 -0.40 -15.23 54.11
N PRO A 551 0.58 -14.31 54.23
CA PRO A 551 2.00 -14.68 54.21
C PRO A 551 2.34 -15.54 55.43
N ILE A 552 3.04 -16.66 55.21
CA ILE A 552 3.41 -17.61 56.26
C ILE A 552 4.91 -17.59 56.49
N ASP A 553 5.33 -17.22 57.69
CA ASP A 553 6.75 -17.25 58.04
C ASP A 553 7.26 -18.68 58.21
N TYR A 554 8.32 -19.02 57.48
CA TYR A 554 9.05 -20.26 57.67
C TYR A 554 10.56 -20.05 57.59
N TYR A 555 11.28 -20.87 58.34
CA TYR A 555 12.72 -20.76 58.58
C TYR A 555 13.39 -22.11 58.29
N LEU A 556 14.54 -22.06 57.64
CA LEU A 556 15.34 -23.25 57.29
C LEU A 556 16.65 -23.25 58.09
N GLY A 557 16.97 -24.39 58.70
CA GLY A 557 18.18 -24.58 59.49
C GLY A 557 18.14 -23.93 60.88
N GLU A 558 19.25 -23.29 61.25
CA GLU A 558 19.42 -22.54 62.52
C GLU A 558 19.21 -21.03 62.32
N GLU A 559 18.92 -20.58 61.09
CA GLU A 559 18.74 -19.16 60.75
C GLU A 559 17.45 -18.58 61.36
N THR A 560 17.49 -17.28 61.67
CA THR A 560 16.37 -16.55 62.26
C THR A 560 15.62 -15.65 61.27
N THR A 561 16.01 -15.64 60.00
CA THR A 561 15.33 -14.89 58.93
C THR A 561 14.33 -15.79 58.21
N SER A 562 13.08 -15.34 58.13
CA SER A 562 12.01 -16.04 57.40
C SER A 562 12.24 -15.92 55.90
N GLU A 563 12.03 -17.00 55.14
CA GLU A 563 12.01 -16.92 53.67
C GLU A 563 10.92 -15.96 53.18
N THR A 564 9.79 -15.91 53.89
CA THR A 564 8.66 -15.01 53.61
C THR A 564 8.94 -13.56 54.02
N ALA A 565 9.99 -13.28 54.81
CA ALA A 565 10.41 -11.91 55.09
C ALA A 565 10.86 -11.16 53.82
N HIS A 566 11.17 -11.89 52.75
CA HIS A 566 11.48 -11.32 51.43
C HIS A 566 10.23 -10.97 50.61
N PHE A 567 9.06 -10.93 51.23
CA PHE A 567 7.79 -10.70 50.55
C PHE A 567 6.88 -9.77 51.37
N GLU A 568 6.27 -8.79 50.71
CA GLU A 568 5.26 -7.92 51.30
C GLU A 568 3.95 -8.06 50.55
N GLN A 569 2.85 -8.28 51.28
CA GLN A 569 1.50 -8.19 50.72
C GLN A 569 1.12 -6.72 50.48
N ILE A 570 0.65 -6.41 49.27
CA ILE A 570 0.22 -5.08 48.86
C ILE A 570 -1.29 -4.98 48.95
N GLY A 571 -1.79 -4.18 49.91
CA GLY A 571 -3.21 -4.07 50.21
C GLY A 571 -3.60 -4.88 51.44
N ASP A 572 -4.87 -5.25 51.54
CA ASP A 572 -5.35 -6.12 52.61
C ASP A 572 -5.23 -7.60 52.22
N LYS A 573 -5.67 -8.48 53.13
CA LYS A 573 -5.65 -9.93 52.96
C LYS A 573 -6.45 -10.44 51.74
N THR A 574 -7.33 -9.64 51.12
CA THR A 574 -8.14 -10.04 49.96
C THR A 574 -7.51 -9.68 48.61
N SER A 575 -6.43 -8.88 48.62
CA SER A 575 -5.78 -8.35 47.40
C SER A 575 -5.18 -9.44 46.51
N GLY A 576 -4.55 -10.47 47.10
CA GLY A 576 -3.74 -11.45 46.38
C GLY A 576 -2.40 -10.92 45.86
N VAL A 577 -2.10 -9.63 46.03
CA VAL A 577 -0.92 -8.98 45.43
C VAL A 577 0.27 -8.98 46.39
N PHE A 578 1.43 -9.39 45.91
CA PHE A 578 2.67 -9.44 46.70
C PHE A 578 3.85 -8.84 45.93
N ALA A 579 4.78 -8.23 46.66
CA ALA A 579 6.00 -7.60 46.14
C ALA A 579 7.24 -8.13 46.87
N PRO A 580 8.32 -8.52 46.17
CA PRO A 580 9.59 -8.88 46.80
C PRO A 580 10.23 -7.70 47.54
N ARG A 581 10.85 -8.00 48.69
CA ARG A 581 11.49 -7.04 49.59
C ARG A 581 12.87 -7.51 50.07
N SER A 582 13.76 -6.54 50.30
CA SER A 582 14.99 -6.76 51.05
C SER A 582 14.67 -6.85 52.55
N VAL A 583 15.57 -7.47 53.31
CA VAL A 583 15.51 -7.51 54.78
C VAL A 583 16.60 -6.64 55.38
N ASP A 584 16.36 -6.12 56.58
CA ASP A 584 17.38 -5.42 57.37
C ASP A 584 18.36 -6.40 58.03
N ALA A 585 19.34 -5.86 58.77
CA ALA A 585 20.36 -6.65 59.46
C ALA A 585 19.79 -7.57 60.56
N ASP A 586 18.56 -7.32 61.03
CA ASP A 586 17.85 -8.15 62.01
C ASP A 586 16.94 -9.19 61.33
N GLY A 587 16.93 -9.25 59.98
CA GLY A 587 16.11 -10.18 59.21
C GLY A 587 14.65 -9.76 59.06
N LYS A 588 14.31 -8.48 59.29
CA LYS A 588 12.95 -7.97 59.11
C LYS A 588 12.76 -7.35 57.72
N THR A 589 11.57 -7.53 57.15
CA THR A 589 11.18 -6.94 55.87
C THR A 589 11.27 -5.41 55.87
N ILE A 590 11.97 -4.84 54.89
CA ILE A 590 11.99 -3.39 54.65
C ILE A 590 10.79 -3.01 53.79
N LYS A 591 9.68 -2.65 54.45
CA LYS A 591 8.41 -2.34 53.78
C LYS A 591 8.51 -1.15 52.82
N GLY A 592 7.81 -1.24 51.70
CA GLY A 592 7.75 -0.17 50.69
C GLY A 592 9.02 0.04 49.85
N GLN A 593 10.14 -0.65 50.15
CA GLN A 593 11.37 -0.58 49.37
C GLN A 593 11.46 -1.77 48.41
N THR A 594 11.62 -1.53 47.11
CA THR A 594 11.84 -2.60 46.12
C THR A 594 13.09 -3.40 46.46
N ALA A 595 13.02 -4.73 46.39
CA ALA A 595 14.20 -5.55 46.65
C ALA A 595 15.32 -5.28 45.65
N THR A 596 16.55 -5.57 46.04
CA THR A 596 17.68 -5.68 45.13
C THR A 596 18.02 -7.16 44.85
N LYS A 597 19.04 -7.44 44.02
CA LYS A 597 19.31 -8.80 43.52
C LYS A 597 19.59 -9.85 44.61
N GLU A 598 19.90 -9.46 45.83
CA GLU A 598 20.09 -10.37 46.97
C GLU A 598 18.84 -11.16 47.36
N ALA A 599 17.64 -10.70 46.98
CA ALA A 599 16.41 -11.43 47.22
C ALA A 599 16.14 -12.55 46.19
N VAL A 600 16.93 -12.62 45.11
CA VAL A 600 16.81 -13.68 44.08
C VAL A 600 17.12 -15.05 44.70
N GLU A 601 16.39 -16.08 44.27
CA GLU A 601 16.37 -17.46 44.80
C GLU A 601 15.74 -17.64 46.20
N ARG A 602 15.18 -16.60 46.82
CA ARG A 602 14.38 -16.76 48.05
C ARG A 602 12.97 -17.26 47.70
N GLU A 603 12.37 -18.08 48.56
CA GLU A 603 11.13 -18.80 48.26
C GLU A 603 10.00 -18.51 49.26
N PRO A 604 9.38 -17.31 49.25
CA PRO A 604 8.28 -16.99 50.15
C PRO A 604 7.07 -17.93 50.04
N LEU A 605 6.34 -18.09 51.16
CA LEU A 605 5.18 -18.97 51.28
C LEU A 605 3.91 -18.18 51.62
N VAL A 606 2.81 -18.46 50.91
CA VAL A 606 1.49 -17.83 51.12
C VAL A 606 0.44 -18.91 51.33
N ARG A 607 -0.38 -18.78 52.38
CA ARG A 607 -1.59 -19.58 52.57
C ARG A 607 -2.79 -18.87 51.96
N VAL A 608 -3.52 -19.57 51.12
CA VAL A 608 -4.80 -19.13 50.59
C VAL A 608 -5.91 -19.76 51.42
N ASN A 609 -6.79 -18.94 51.97
CA ASN A 609 -7.98 -19.35 52.71
C ASN A 609 -9.21 -19.03 51.87
N LEU A 610 -10.17 -19.94 51.81
CA LEU A 610 -11.53 -19.66 51.40
C LEU A 610 -12.35 -19.39 52.65
N VAL A 611 -12.92 -18.20 52.76
CA VAL A 611 -13.53 -17.67 53.98
C VAL A 611 -14.99 -17.32 53.71
N ASP A 612 -15.87 -17.58 54.67
CA ASP A 612 -17.28 -17.19 54.60
C ASP A 612 -17.54 -15.75 55.09
N GLY A 613 -18.80 -15.29 54.95
CA GLY A 613 -19.21 -13.96 55.37
C GLY A 613 -19.13 -13.69 56.87
N GLU A 614 -18.96 -14.72 57.70
CA GLU A 614 -18.76 -14.61 59.16
C GLU A 614 -17.27 -14.67 59.56
N GLY A 615 -16.38 -14.92 58.59
CA GLY A 615 -14.94 -15.01 58.80
C GLY A 615 -14.42 -16.41 59.08
N ASN A 616 -15.24 -17.46 58.92
CA ASN A 616 -14.81 -18.85 59.11
C ASN A 616 -14.06 -19.36 57.87
N ILE A 617 -12.94 -20.06 58.07
CA ILE A 617 -12.14 -20.65 56.99
C ILE A 617 -12.73 -22.02 56.64
N VAL A 618 -13.20 -22.21 55.40
CA VAL A 618 -13.91 -23.42 54.95
C VAL A 618 -13.10 -24.30 53.99
N LEU A 619 -12.08 -23.73 53.34
CA LEU A 619 -11.01 -24.44 52.65
C LEU A 619 -9.71 -23.64 52.80
N TYR A 620 -8.57 -24.31 52.61
CA TYR A 620 -7.28 -23.66 52.59
C TYR A 620 -6.30 -24.41 51.70
N GLY A 621 -5.20 -23.76 51.32
CA GLY A 621 -4.07 -24.34 50.59
C GLY A 621 -2.86 -23.42 50.63
N TYR A 622 -1.68 -23.91 50.26
CA TYR A 622 -0.44 -23.13 50.27
C TYR A 622 0.14 -22.99 48.86
N ILE A 623 0.65 -21.79 48.55
CA ILE A 623 1.39 -21.44 47.35
C ILE A 623 2.79 -20.99 47.75
N LYS A 624 3.80 -21.60 47.13
CA LYS A 624 5.21 -21.24 47.30
C LYS A 624 5.69 -20.53 46.04
N VAL A 625 6.26 -19.34 46.20
CA VAL A 625 6.68 -18.46 45.09
C VAL A 625 8.20 -18.32 45.13
N ARG A 626 8.89 -18.38 43.98
CA ARG A 626 10.34 -18.10 43.89
C ARG A 626 10.62 -16.70 43.37
N ILE A 627 11.51 -15.96 44.04
CA ILE A 627 11.97 -14.67 43.54
C ILE A 627 13.07 -14.89 42.49
N VAL A 628 12.90 -14.35 41.29
CA VAL A 628 13.80 -14.56 40.15
C VAL A 628 14.43 -13.27 39.64
N GLU A 629 15.53 -13.38 38.91
CA GLU A 629 16.07 -12.27 38.14
C GLU A 629 15.20 -12.00 36.91
N LYS A 630 15.16 -10.74 36.46
CA LYS A 630 14.44 -10.37 35.24
C LYS A 630 15.05 -11.10 34.02
N PRO A 631 14.30 -11.96 33.31
CA PRO A 631 14.86 -12.65 32.16
C PRO A 631 15.20 -11.67 31.03
N VAL A 632 16.38 -11.82 30.42
CA VAL A 632 16.78 -11.02 29.26
C VAL A 632 16.10 -11.57 28.02
N VAL A 633 14.98 -10.94 27.64
CA VAL A 633 14.19 -11.29 26.45
C VAL A 633 14.83 -10.78 25.16
N ASP A 634 14.41 -11.36 24.02
CA ASP A 634 14.81 -10.86 22.70
C ASP A 634 14.48 -9.37 22.56
N MET A 635 15.49 -8.58 22.17
CA MET A 635 15.36 -7.13 22.05
C MET A 635 15.52 -6.71 20.60
N LYS A 636 14.71 -5.73 20.16
CA LYS A 636 14.82 -5.11 18.83
C LYS A 636 15.18 -3.64 19.00
N VAL A 637 16.19 -3.19 18.28
CA VAL A 637 16.72 -1.83 18.33
C VAL A 637 16.80 -1.29 16.92
N GLU A 638 16.27 -0.08 16.70
CA GLU A 638 16.42 0.63 15.43
C GLU A 638 17.37 1.80 15.58
N VAL A 639 18.32 1.89 14.64
CA VAL A 639 19.37 2.90 14.63
C VAL A 639 19.32 3.64 13.31
N ASN A 640 19.01 4.92 13.37
CA ASN A 640 19.08 5.81 12.23
C ASN A 640 20.52 6.28 12.04
N LEU A 641 21.10 5.94 10.90
CA LEU A 641 22.42 6.37 10.49
C LEU A 641 22.35 7.80 9.91
N GLY A 642 23.48 8.52 10.03
CA GLY A 642 23.62 9.89 9.53
C GLY A 642 23.66 9.98 8.00
N ASP A 643 23.90 11.19 7.49
CA ASP A 643 24.05 11.41 6.05
C ASP A 643 25.29 10.67 5.53
N LEU A 644 25.12 9.90 4.45
CA LEU A 644 26.17 9.22 3.73
C LEU A 644 26.28 9.78 2.31
N TYR A 645 27.46 10.29 1.96
CA TYR A 645 27.79 10.79 0.64
C TYR A 645 28.69 9.77 -0.05
N PHE A 646 28.24 9.19 -1.17
CA PHE A 646 28.98 8.10 -1.84
C PHE A 646 30.19 8.60 -2.65
N ASN A 647 31.34 8.75 -2.00
CA ASN A 647 32.69 8.92 -2.53
C ASN A 647 33.48 7.61 -2.59
N CYS A 648 33.06 6.67 -3.45
CA CYS A 648 33.77 5.40 -3.63
C CYS A 648 33.73 4.47 -2.41
N GLY A 649 32.58 4.46 -1.74
CA GLY A 649 32.21 3.40 -0.80
C GLY A 649 32.46 3.74 0.67
N ASP A 650 31.94 4.91 1.06
CA ASP A 650 31.88 5.39 2.43
C ASP A 650 31.07 4.46 3.34
N GLU A 651 31.14 4.74 4.63
CA GLU A 651 30.53 3.92 5.66
C GLU A 651 29.51 4.70 6.50
N GLY A 652 28.37 4.07 6.77
CA GLY A 652 27.44 4.54 7.79
C GLY A 652 27.79 3.90 9.12
N LYS A 653 27.99 4.72 10.15
CA LYS A 653 28.46 4.28 11.45
C LYS A 653 27.49 4.68 12.56
N MET A 654 27.26 3.77 13.50
CA MET A 654 26.59 4.13 14.75
C MET A 654 27.50 5.00 15.62
N THR A 655 26.95 5.98 16.29
CA THR A 655 27.66 6.74 17.33
C THR A 655 27.79 5.93 18.61
N TRP A 656 28.83 6.19 19.40
CA TRP A 656 28.97 5.55 20.72
C TRP A 656 27.76 5.82 21.63
N SER A 657 27.25 7.05 21.64
CA SER A 657 26.03 7.41 22.37
C SER A 657 24.79 6.61 21.96
N GLN A 658 24.68 6.21 20.69
CA GLN A 658 23.59 5.35 20.24
C GLN A 658 23.74 3.93 20.78
N VAL A 659 24.96 3.39 20.88
CA VAL A 659 25.20 2.09 21.53
C VAL A 659 24.81 2.15 23.00
N GLU A 660 25.25 3.19 23.72
CA GLU A 660 24.96 3.35 25.14
C GLU A 660 23.45 3.47 25.41
N ASN A 661 22.75 4.33 24.69
CA ASN A 661 21.33 4.62 24.92
C ASN A 661 20.39 3.54 24.36
N LEU A 662 20.69 3.01 23.17
CA LEU A 662 19.75 2.13 22.46
C LEU A 662 19.96 0.66 22.78
N ILE A 663 21.17 0.27 23.22
CA ILE A 663 21.51 -1.12 23.54
C ILE A 663 21.83 -1.24 25.03
N LEU A 664 22.93 -0.63 25.49
CA LEU A 664 23.48 -0.92 26.82
C LEU A 664 22.55 -0.50 27.98
N SER A 665 21.93 0.69 27.92
CA SER A 665 21.03 1.16 28.98
C SER A 665 19.71 0.39 29.06
N LYS A 666 19.41 -0.46 28.07
CA LYS A 666 18.19 -1.27 28.01
C LYS A 666 18.42 -2.74 28.36
N LEU A 667 19.68 -3.14 28.50
CA LEU A 667 20.04 -4.51 28.90
C LEU A 667 20.14 -4.61 30.42
N GLY A 668 19.38 -5.53 31.01
CA GLY A 668 19.30 -5.67 32.46
C GLY A 668 18.42 -4.58 33.11
N THR A 669 18.34 -4.61 34.44
CA THR A 669 17.47 -3.71 35.23
C THR A 669 18.05 -2.31 35.44
N ASP A 670 19.37 -2.16 35.44
CA ASP A 670 20.09 -0.88 35.64
C ASP A 670 20.99 -0.51 34.43
N GLY A 671 20.74 -1.13 33.27
CA GLY A 671 21.66 -1.12 32.15
C GLY A 671 22.85 -2.08 32.34
N MET A 672 23.59 -2.31 31.26
CA MET A 672 24.72 -3.23 31.20
C MET A 672 25.99 -2.47 30.84
N THR A 673 27.10 -2.77 31.52
CA THR A 673 28.39 -2.21 31.11
C THR A 673 28.83 -2.80 29.77
N LYS A 674 29.60 -2.03 28.98
CA LYS A 674 30.19 -2.52 27.73
C LYS A 674 30.96 -3.85 27.92
N GLN A 675 31.74 -3.94 29.00
CA GLN A 675 32.57 -5.12 29.25
C GLN A 675 31.72 -6.35 29.57
N THR A 676 30.65 -6.19 30.35
CA THR A 676 29.66 -7.24 30.59
C THR A 676 29.00 -7.66 29.28
N PHE A 677 28.58 -6.70 28.44
CA PHE A 677 27.97 -6.97 27.14
C PHE A 677 28.89 -7.79 26.24
N GLU A 678 30.17 -7.42 26.10
CA GLU A 678 31.10 -8.16 25.24
C GLU A 678 31.49 -9.55 25.79
N ASN A 679 31.41 -9.72 27.11
CA ASN A 679 31.61 -11.00 27.78
C ASN A 679 30.41 -11.93 27.67
N GLU A 680 29.19 -11.40 27.60
CA GLU A 680 27.96 -12.18 27.61
C GLU A 680 27.35 -12.39 26.22
N TYR A 681 27.64 -11.50 25.26
CA TYR A 681 27.12 -11.56 23.89
C TYR A 681 28.22 -11.83 22.88
N TYR A 682 27.84 -12.27 21.67
CA TYR A 682 28.69 -12.28 20.48
C TYR A 682 27.90 -11.82 19.24
N LEU A 683 28.57 -11.18 18.29
CA LEU A 683 27.98 -10.83 16.99
C LEU A 683 27.91 -12.09 16.11
N GLU A 684 26.71 -12.42 15.64
CA GLU A 684 26.54 -13.56 14.73
C GLU A 684 27.26 -13.31 13.38
N ASN A 685 28.10 -14.25 12.98
CA ASN A 685 28.91 -14.24 11.77
C ASN A 685 28.83 -15.59 11.06
N GLU A 686 29.31 -15.67 9.82
CA GLU A 686 29.30 -16.92 9.04
C GLU A 686 30.34 -17.96 9.50
N GLY A 687 31.29 -17.58 10.36
CA GLY A 687 32.37 -18.45 10.83
C GLY A 687 32.10 -19.19 12.15
N ASP A 688 30.86 -19.16 12.67
CA ASP A 688 30.45 -19.75 13.96
C ASP A 688 31.26 -19.26 15.19
N HIS A 689 31.90 -18.09 15.11
CA HIS A 689 32.63 -17.53 16.24
C HIS A 689 31.67 -17.08 17.34
N LYS A 690 31.80 -17.66 18.54
CA LYS A 690 30.98 -17.33 19.74
C LYS A 690 31.64 -16.32 20.69
N VAL A 691 32.56 -15.52 20.16
CA VAL A 691 33.31 -14.49 20.89
C VAL A 691 33.16 -13.16 20.19
N MET A 692 33.10 -12.06 20.93
CA MET A 692 33.14 -10.74 20.33
C MET A 692 34.50 -10.50 19.66
N PRO A 693 34.53 -9.90 18.46
CA PRO A 693 35.77 -9.52 17.80
C PRO A 693 36.43 -8.39 18.59
N THR A 694 37.23 -8.75 19.60
CA THR A 694 37.77 -7.79 20.56
C THR A 694 39.23 -7.44 20.27
N VAL A 695 40.07 -8.37 19.78
CA VAL A 695 41.36 -8.15 19.10
C VAL A 695 41.77 -9.50 18.45
N ALA A 696 42.40 -9.53 17.27
CA ALA A 696 43.06 -10.74 16.76
C ALA A 696 44.56 -10.49 16.51
N ASN A 697 45.40 -11.38 17.05
CA ASN A 697 46.81 -11.63 16.71
C ASN A 697 47.37 -10.81 15.54
N GLY A 698 48.03 -9.68 15.83
CA GLY A 698 48.90 -9.02 14.85
C GLY A 698 48.26 -7.96 13.94
N GLY A 699 47.05 -7.47 14.21
CA GLY A 699 46.61 -6.16 13.72
C GLY A 699 45.80 -6.13 12.41
N THR A 700 45.28 -7.24 11.93
CA THR A 700 44.34 -7.26 10.78
C THR A 700 43.09 -8.09 11.10
N LEU A 701 41.99 -7.40 11.41
CA LEU A 701 40.65 -8.01 11.52
C LEU A 701 40.06 -8.37 10.15
N TYR A 702 40.67 -7.87 9.07
CA TYR A 702 40.27 -8.10 7.68
C TYR A 702 40.99 -9.31 7.07
N ASN A 703 41.13 -10.42 7.81
CA ASN A 703 41.67 -11.63 7.21
C ASN A 703 40.55 -12.38 6.46
N ALA A 704 40.68 -12.44 5.13
CA ALA A 704 39.76 -13.09 4.20
C ALA A 704 39.39 -14.54 4.57
N GLY A 705 40.23 -15.23 5.35
CA GLY A 705 40.00 -16.61 5.76
C GLY A 705 38.95 -16.82 6.86
N ALA A 706 38.57 -15.79 7.64
CA ALA A 706 37.82 -15.99 8.89
C ALA A 706 36.45 -15.30 8.97
N LYS A 707 35.97 -14.62 7.92
CA LYS A 707 34.59 -14.06 7.81
C LYS A 707 34.01 -13.43 9.09
N TRP A 708 34.70 -12.45 9.69
CA TRP A 708 34.29 -11.78 10.94
C TRP A 708 33.23 -10.67 10.77
N TYR A 709 32.56 -10.58 9.63
CA TYR A 709 31.46 -9.63 9.40
C TYR A 709 30.12 -10.22 9.85
N ALA A 710 29.16 -9.35 10.17
CA ALA A 710 27.84 -9.75 10.64
C ALA A 710 27.04 -10.50 9.56
N VAL A 711 26.33 -11.56 9.95
CA VAL A 711 25.23 -12.09 9.14
C VAL A 711 24.13 -11.05 9.09
N ARG A 712 23.62 -10.80 7.88
CA ARG A 712 22.58 -9.80 7.63
C ARG A 712 21.23 -10.43 7.37
N TYR A 713 20.20 -9.70 7.76
CA TYR A 713 18.82 -10.13 7.69
C TYR A 713 17.92 -9.03 7.13
N SER A 714 16.86 -9.44 6.43
CA SER A 714 15.83 -8.52 5.93
C SER A 714 14.79 -8.18 7.00
N ASP A 715 14.76 -8.93 8.10
CA ASP A 715 13.90 -8.73 9.27
C ASP A 715 14.60 -9.25 10.53
N ALA A 716 14.02 -8.98 11.70
CA ALA A 716 14.47 -9.54 12.98
C ALA A 716 14.06 -11.02 13.13
N ASP A 717 14.51 -11.87 12.19
CA ASP A 717 14.19 -13.29 12.08
C ASP A 717 15.38 -14.08 11.50
N LYS A 718 15.84 -15.09 12.24
CA LYS A 718 17.00 -15.93 11.88
C LYS A 718 16.84 -16.71 10.57
N THR A 719 15.60 -16.87 10.08
CA THR A 719 15.30 -17.56 8.82
C THR A 719 15.41 -16.64 7.61
N LYS A 720 15.38 -15.31 7.79
CA LYS A 720 15.37 -14.31 6.72
C LYS A 720 16.76 -13.74 6.41
N LYS A 721 17.73 -14.63 6.24
CA LYS A 721 19.13 -14.27 5.90
C LYS A 721 19.18 -13.62 4.52
N VAL A 722 19.96 -12.55 4.38
CA VAL A 722 20.26 -11.90 3.10
C VAL A 722 21.54 -12.52 2.54
N SER A 723 21.51 -12.97 1.29
CA SER A 723 22.69 -13.57 0.66
C SER A 723 23.76 -12.51 0.38
N ASP A 724 25.05 -12.86 0.45
CA ASP A 724 26.15 -11.95 0.10
C ASP A 724 26.05 -11.38 -1.33
N ALA A 725 25.35 -12.06 -2.25
CA ALA A 725 25.13 -11.59 -3.62
C ALA A 725 24.05 -10.50 -3.72
N ASP A 726 23.05 -10.54 -2.84
CA ASP A 726 21.90 -9.62 -2.84
C ASP A 726 22.09 -8.43 -1.90
N SER A 727 23.24 -8.35 -1.25
CA SER A 727 23.46 -7.51 -0.08
C SER A 727 24.41 -6.33 -0.38
N TYR A 728 24.02 -5.12 0.03
CA TYR A 728 24.78 -3.90 -0.24
C TYR A 728 25.88 -3.68 0.81
N GLY A 729 27.18 -3.77 0.47
CA GLY A 729 28.26 -3.55 1.45
C GLY A 729 28.43 -4.69 2.46
N ARG A 730 29.04 -4.46 3.64
CA ARG A 730 29.13 -5.40 4.77
C ARG A 730 28.98 -4.67 6.11
N VAL A 731 28.57 -5.38 7.17
CA VAL A 731 28.44 -4.82 8.53
C VAL A 731 29.50 -5.40 9.46
N TRP A 732 30.21 -4.52 10.16
CA TRP A 732 31.31 -4.85 11.06
C TRP A 732 31.04 -4.33 12.47
N TYR A 733 31.66 -4.94 13.47
CA TYR A 733 31.76 -4.41 14.83
C TYR A 733 33.20 -3.95 15.07
N THR A 734 33.41 -2.64 15.22
CA THR A 734 34.74 -2.02 15.19
C THR A 734 34.81 -0.80 16.11
N PRO A 735 35.99 -0.39 16.62
CA PRO A 735 36.16 0.83 17.41
C PRO A 735 35.62 2.08 16.73
N HIS A 736 35.09 3.00 17.54
CA HIS A 736 34.51 4.25 17.06
C HIS A 736 35.55 5.20 16.48
N ASP A 737 36.78 5.18 16.98
CA ASP A 737 37.81 6.16 16.64
C ASP A 737 39.06 5.54 15.99
N ASN A 738 39.24 5.80 14.69
CA ASN A 738 40.51 5.61 13.98
C ASN A 738 40.90 6.91 13.24
N ALA A 739 40.56 8.07 13.81
CA ALA A 739 40.91 9.36 13.20
C ALA A 739 42.39 9.74 13.40
N THR A 740 43.18 8.96 14.13
CA THR A 740 44.62 9.20 14.34
C THR A 740 45.45 8.01 13.88
N GLY A 741 46.56 8.30 13.20
CA GLY A 741 47.38 7.35 12.44
C GLY A 741 47.68 6.04 13.16
N GLY A 742 47.77 4.97 12.36
CA GLY A 742 47.80 3.59 12.83
C GLY A 742 48.76 3.37 14.00
N GLN A 743 48.18 3.16 15.21
CA GLN A 743 48.68 2.28 16.27
C GLN A 743 47.84 2.27 17.58
N GLY A 744 46.56 2.68 17.58
CA GLY A 744 45.73 2.61 18.79
C GLY A 744 44.37 1.96 18.52
N TRP A 745 44.22 0.66 18.82
CA TRP A 745 42.90 0.08 18.97
C TRP A 745 42.30 0.58 20.28
N ASP A 746 41.42 1.59 20.25
CA ASP A 746 40.66 1.99 21.43
C ASP A 746 39.52 0.99 21.68
N ASN A 747 39.70 0.12 22.67
CA ASN A 747 38.70 -0.88 23.03
C ASN A 747 37.52 -0.29 23.81
N GLN A 748 37.45 1.02 24.05
CA GLN A 748 36.40 1.62 24.88
C GLN A 748 35.12 1.93 24.10
N THR A 749 35.18 2.07 22.77
CA THR A 749 34.07 2.64 21.98
C THR A 749 33.66 1.78 20.78
N ASN A 750 33.42 0.48 20.94
CA ASN A 750 33.06 -0.39 19.81
C ASN A 750 31.63 -0.17 19.30
N VAL A 751 31.46 0.00 17.99
CA VAL A 751 30.17 0.28 17.33
C VAL A 751 29.99 -0.55 16.07
N LEU A 752 28.74 -0.63 15.58
CA LEU A 752 28.47 -1.22 14.26
C LEU A 752 28.73 -0.21 13.14
N VAL A 753 29.38 -0.69 12.07
CA VAL A 753 29.69 0.07 10.86
C VAL A 753 29.17 -0.68 9.65
N TRP A 754 28.33 -0.02 8.84
CA TRP A 754 27.88 -0.52 7.55
C TRP A 754 28.75 0.10 6.44
N ASN A 755 29.67 -0.70 5.92
CA ASN A 755 30.69 -0.27 4.98
C ASN A 755 30.31 -0.64 3.53
N PHE A 756 30.33 0.34 2.63
CA PHE A 756 29.97 0.18 1.21
C PHE A 756 31.17 0.29 0.25
N THR A 757 32.38 -0.03 0.72
CA THR A 757 33.61 -0.01 -0.09
C THR A 757 33.59 -0.95 -1.30
N THR A 758 34.45 -0.66 -2.28
CA THR A 758 34.77 -1.51 -3.42
C THR A 758 35.76 -2.63 -3.09
N ASP A 759 36.44 -2.55 -1.94
CA ASP A 759 37.36 -3.60 -1.47
C ASP A 759 36.58 -4.88 -1.11
N ALA A 760 36.75 -5.93 -1.91
CA ALA A 760 36.09 -7.22 -1.74
C ALA A 760 36.21 -7.86 -0.33
N ASN A 761 37.18 -7.44 0.49
CA ASN A 761 37.37 -7.88 1.87
C ASN A 761 36.56 -7.06 2.88
N ALA A 762 36.32 -5.78 2.61
CA ALA A 762 35.65 -4.85 3.52
C ALA A 762 34.20 -4.50 3.10
N GLY A 763 33.86 -4.63 1.81
CA GLY A 763 32.54 -4.37 1.23
C GLY A 763 32.45 -4.84 -0.23
N LYS A 764 31.34 -5.44 -0.63
CA LYS A 764 31.19 -6.04 -1.98
C LYS A 764 30.50 -5.08 -2.97
N MET A 765 30.64 -3.77 -2.80
CA MET A 765 29.97 -2.82 -3.69
C MET A 765 30.69 -2.75 -5.04
N ASN A 766 29.95 -2.88 -6.13
CA ASN A 766 30.42 -2.69 -7.50
C ASN A 766 29.44 -1.80 -8.28
N ALA A 767 29.76 -1.46 -9.52
CA ALA A 767 28.93 -0.60 -10.37
C ALA A 767 27.48 -1.12 -10.52
N ALA A 768 27.30 -2.44 -10.66
CA ALA A 768 25.97 -3.04 -10.81
C ALA A 768 25.15 -2.96 -9.52
N SER A 769 25.75 -3.27 -8.35
CA SER A 769 25.05 -3.15 -7.07
C SER A 769 24.81 -1.69 -6.66
N TYR A 770 25.67 -0.77 -7.06
CA TYR A 770 25.48 0.67 -6.87
C TYR A 770 24.28 1.19 -7.67
N LYS A 771 24.19 0.80 -8.95
CA LYS A 771 23.02 1.11 -9.79
C LYS A 771 21.72 0.52 -9.23
N LYS A 772 21.75 -0.76 -8.84
CA LYS A 772 20.62 -1.44 -8.20
C LYS A 772 20.19 -0.74 -6.90
N LEU A 773 21.14 -0.31 -6.09
CA LEU A 773 20.87 0.44 -4.86
C LEU A 773 20.13 1.75 -5.14
N MET A 774 20.60 2.54 -6.13
CA MET A 774 19.91 3.77 -6.55
C MET A 774 18.47 3.49 -6.98
N GLU A 775 18.25 2.46 -7.80
CA GLU A 775 16.92 2.06 -8.28
C GLU A 775 15.98 1.63 -7.14
N GLU A 776 16.44 0.76 -6.24
CA GLU A 776 15.63 0.26 -5.12
C GLU A 776 15.31 1.34 -4.09
N THR A 777 16.25 2.27 -3.88
CA THR A 777 16.06 3.41 -2.96
C THR A 777 15.37 4.61 -3.61
N GLY A 778 14.99 4.50 -4.88
CA GLY A 778 14.22 5.51 -5.61
C GLY A 778 14.98 6.81 -5.85
N VAL A 779 16.29 6.72 -6.03
CA VAL A 779 17.16 7.84 -6.40
C VAL A 779 16.92 8.18 -7.87
N SER A 780 16.72 9.46 -8.14
CA SER A 780 16.51 9.99 -9.49
C SER A 780 17.09 11.39 -9.59
N TYR A 781 17.22 11.91 -10.81
CA TYR A 781 17.67 13.27 -10.99
C TYR A 781 16.69 14.27 -10.34
N ALA A 782 15.38 13.99 -10.38
CA ALA A 782 14.36 14.78 -9.71
C ALA A 782 14.50 14.81 -8.18
N SER A 783 15.06 13.74 -7.58
CA SER A 783 15.40 13.71 -6.15
C SER A 783 16.77 14.33 -5.85
N LYS A 784 17.45 14.91 -6.85
CA LYS A 784 18.77 15.53 -6.70
C LYS A 784 19.79 14.59 -6.06
N GLY A 785 19.77 13.33 -6.48
CA GLY A 785 20.69 12.31 -5.96
C GLY A 785 20.37 11.85 -4.54
N GLU A 786 19.25 12.26 -3.93
CA GLU A 786 18.83 11.77 -2.62
C GLU A 786 17.96 10.52 -2.74
N ASN A 787 18.07 9.60 -1.79
CA ASN A 787 17.14 8.45 -1.70
C ASN A 787 15.74 8.88 -1.27
N THR A 788 14.72 8.40 -1.97
CA THR A 788 13.31 8.65 -1.61
C THR A 788 12.71 7.53 -0.76
N LYS A 789 13.33 6.34 -0.77
CA LYS A 789 12.96 5.18 0.06
C LYS A 789 14.06 4.86 1.05
N ALA A 790 13.68 4.38 2.23
CA ALA A 790 14.63 3.97 3.25
C ALA A 790 15.40 2.70 2.84
N LEU A 791 16.66 2.63 3.24
CA LEU A 791 17.50 1.43 3.13
C LEU A 791 17.80 0.92 4.54
N TYR A 792 17.55 -0.36 4.82
CA TYR A 792 17.90 -0.93 6.11
C TYR A 792 18.41 -2.37 6.03
N THR A 793 19.10 -2.79 7.08
CA THR A 793 19.45 -4.19 7.31
C THR A 793 19.45 -4.51 8.79
N TRP A 794 19.17 -5.77 9.14
CA TRP A 794 19.20 -6.25 10.51
C TRP A 794 20.46 -7.11 10.75
N VAL A 795 21.07 -6.93 11.92
CA VAL A 795 22.14 -7.80 12.44
C VAL A 795 21.79 -8.29 13.84
N ARG A 796 22.43 -9.38 14.28
CA ARG A 796 22.06 -10.06 15.53
C ARG A 796 23.26 -10.25 16.46
N PHE A 797 23.14 -9.79 17.70
CA PHE A 797 23.97 -10.24 18.81
C PHE A 797 23.25 -11.38 19.57
N VAL A 798 24.00 -12.38 20.02
CA VAL A 798 23.46 -13.58 20.67
C VAL A 798 24.07 -13.74 22.06
N HIS A 799 23.23 -13.93 23.07
CA HIS A 799 23.66 -14.19 24.43
C HIS A 799 24.23 -15.62 24.57
N LYS A 800 25.38 -15.76 25.24
CA LYS A 800 26.17 -17.00 25.25
C LYS A 800 25.54 -18.15 26.04
N LEU A 801 24.73 -17.85 27.06
CA LEU A 801 24.15 -18.88 27.95
C LEU A 801 22.76 -19.34 27.50
N ASN A 802 21.82 -18.41 27.36
CA ASN A 802 20.41 -18.70 27.10
C ASN A 802 20.00 -18.54 25.62
N GLY A 803 20.91 -18.04 24.76
CA GLY A 803 20.66 -17.91 23.32
C GLY A 803 19.75 -16.76 22.90
N THR A 804 19.35 -15.86 23.82
CA THR A 804 18.48 -14.72 23.46
C THR A 804 19.21 -13.72 22.57
N SER A 805 18.46 -13.03 21.72
CA SER A 805 18.98 -12.25 20.61
C SER A 805 18.67 -10.77 20.74
N ILE A 806 19.68 -9.93 20.47
CA ILE A 806 19.52 -8.50 20.26
C ILE A 806 19.62 -8.24 18.76
N TRP A 807 18.51 -7.80 18.18
CA TRP A 807 18.40 -7.45 16.79
C TRP A 807 18.61 -5.94 16.62
N VAL A 808 19.59 -5.56 15.83
CA VAL A 808 19.90 -4.15 15.54
C VAL A 808 19.60 -3.86 14.07
N LYS A 809 18.63 -2.99 13.81
CA LYS A 809 18.30 -2.45 12.49
C LYS A 809 19.14 -1.21 12.22
N LEU A 810 20.05 -1.32 11.27
CA LEU A 810 20.77 -0.17 10.71
C LEU A 810 19.93 0.41 9.59
N ASN A 811 19.47 1.66 9.75
CA ASN A 811 18.52 2.30 8.85
C ASN A 811 19.07 3.63 8.32
N PHE A 812 19.10 3.77 7.01
CA PHE A 812 19.18 5.06 6.32
C PHE A 812 17.77 5.48 5.94
N ALA A 813 17.25 6.49 6.64
CA ALA A 813 15.98 7.10 6.30
C ALA A 813 16.01 7.75 4.89
N PRO A 814 14.84 8.12 4.31
CA PRO A 814 14.82 8.95 3.11
C PRO A 814 15.68 10.21 3.30
N THR A 815 16.31 10.70 2.23
CA THR A 815 17.24 11.85 2.19
C THR A 815 18.59 11.66 2.92
N LYS A 816 18.91 10.44 3.37
CA LYS A 816 20.16 10.14 4.11
C LYS A 816 21.26 9.53 3.25
N LEU A 817 20.93 8.97 2.10
CA LEU A 817 21.89 8.52 1.11
C LEU A 817 21.95 9.55 -0.01
N HIS A 818 23.16 10.06 -0.25
CA HIS A 818 23.45 11.10 -1.23
C HIS A 818 24.35 10.53 -2.32
N PHE A 819 23.89 10.61 -3.56
CA PHE A 819 24.57 10.18 -4.77
C PHE A 819 24.91 11.41 -5.61
N GLU A 820 26.11 11.48 -6.17
CA GLU A 820 26.49 12.60 -7.04
C GLU A 820 25.62 12.60 -8.30
N TYR A 821 25.19 13.79 -8.72
CA TYR A 821 24.24 13.96 -9.81
C TYR A 821 24.58 15.20 -10.66
N GLY A 822 24.08 15.23 -11.89
CA GLY A 822 24.35 16.33 -12.81
C GLY A 822 23.59 16.20 -14.12
N LYS A 823 23.99 16.99 -15.10
CA LYS A 823 23.37 17.00 -16.43
C LYS A 823 24.39 17.16 -17.54
N ILE A 824 24.01 16.69 -18.72
CA ILE A 824 24.77 16.88 -19.95
C ILE A 824 24.23 18.12 -20.69
N ALA A 825 25.15 18.96 -21.16
CA ALA A 825 24.86 20.22 -21.85
C ALA A 825 25.61 20.34 -23.20
N ASN A 826 25.39 21.46 -23.90
CA ASN A 826 26.03 21.83 -25.19
C ASN A 826 25.65 20.99 -26.42
N LYS A 827 24.52 20.29 -26.40
CA LYS A 827 24.00 19.63 -27.60
C LYS A 827 23.64 20.69 -28.65
N ASP A 828 24.20 20.57 -29.86
CA ASP A 828 23.93 21.46 -30.98
C ASP A 828 23.04 20.76 -32.01
N LEU A 829 21.73 20.78 -31.76
CA LEU A 829 20.73 20.13 -32.59
C LEU A 829 20.39 20.89 -33.87
N HIS A 830 20.96 22.08 -34.08
CA HIS A 830 20.73 22.86 -35.31
C HIS A 830 21.28 22.18 -36.57
N HIS A 831 22.02 21.08 -36.43
CA HIS A 831 22.66 20.38 -37.54
C HIS A 831 21.69 19.85 -38.63
N TRP A 832 20.41 19.58 -38.33
CA TRP A 832 19.48 18.99 -39.32
C TRP A 832 18.00 19.44 -39.25
N PHE A 833 17.58 20.24 -38.27
CA PHE A 833 16.17 20.61 -38.08
C PHE A 833 15.83 22.01 -38.60
N GLN A 834 15.37 22.10 -39.84
CA GLN A 834 14.62 23.28 -40.33
C GLN A 834 13.14 22.98 -40.59
N LEU A 835 12.58 21.93 -39.96
CA LEU A 835 11.14 21.63 -39.97
C LEU A 835 10.41 22.06 -38.68
N ASN A 836 11.13 22.55 -37.66
CA ASN A 836 10.56 23.26 -36.52
C ASN A 836 11.13 24.69 -36.50
N SER A 837 10.39 25.65 -37.03
CA SER A 837 10.72 27.08 -36.96
C SER A 837 10.68 27.65 -35.52
N THR A 838 10.34 26.82 -34.54
CA THR A 838 10.25 27.15 -33.11
C THR A 838 11.02 26.12 -32.28
N TYR A 839 12.36 26.12 -32.41
CA TYR A 839 13.20 25.38 -31.46
C TYR A 839 13.09 26.02 -30.06
N VAL A 840 12.63 25.24 -29.09
CA VAL A 840 12.61 25.62 -27.66
C VAL A 840 13.58 24.69 -26.94
N PRO A 841 14.68 25.20 -26.35
CA PRO A 841 15.58 24.40 -25.53
C PRO A 841 14.82 23.69 -24.40
N GLY A 842 15.02 22.38 -24.22
CA GLY A 842 14.42 21.56 -23.15
C GLY A 842 13.07 20.91 -23.49
N GLY A 843 12.70 20.76 -24.76
CA GLY A 843 11.46 20.09 -25.20
C GLY A 843 11.67 18.68 -25.80
N GLU A 844 10.59 17.95 -26.11
CA GLU A 844 10.62 16.59 -26.70
C GLU A 844 11.46 16.47 -27.99
N ASN A 845 11.66 17.59 -28.70
CA ASN A 845 12.49 17.68 -29.91
C ASN A 845 14.01 17.59 -29.64
N ASP A 846 14.46 17.58 -28.37
CA ASP A 846 15.88 17.50 -28.01
C ASP A 846 16.46 16.08 -28.12
N LEU A 847 15.63 15.06 -28.36
CA LEU A 847 16.07 13.66 -28.37
C LEU A 847 16.56 13.15 -29.73
N ASP A 848 16.09 13.69 -30.85
CA ASP A 848 16.30 13.08 -32.17
C ASP A 848 17.49 13.67 -32.95
N VAL A 849 18.32 12.79 -33.52
CA VAL A 849 19.46 13.10 -34.39
C VAL A 849 19.34 12.26 -35.66
N HIS A 850 19.57 12.86 -36.83
CA HIS A 850 19.50 12.12 -38.11
C HIS A 850 20.93 11.84 -38.60
N ALA A 851 21.25 10.56 -38.80
CA ALA A 851 22.47 10.10 -39.44
C ALA A 851 22.17 9.72 -40.90
N ASN A 852 22.81 10.42 -41.84
CA ASN A 852 22.69 10.03 -43.24
C ASN A 852 23.65 8.90 -43.56
N VAL A 853 23.07 7.90 -44.19
CA VAL A 853 23.72 6.69 -44.69
C VAL A 853 24.02 6.99 -46.17
N PRO A 854 25.30 7.11 -46.61
CA PRO A 854 25.64 7.24 -48.05
C PRO A 854 24.93 6.15 -48.90
N THR A 855 24.58 6.21 -50.20
CA THR A 855 25.32 6.50 -51.44
C THR A 855 24.44 6.10 -52.67
N PRO A 856 24.69 6.58 -53.92
CA PRO A 856 25.83 6.27 -54.80
C PRO A 856 26.50 7.48 -55.47
N ALA A 857 27.71 7.23 -55.96
CA ALA A 857 28.47 8.12 -56.84
C ALA A 857 27.83 8.23 -58.24
N GLU A 858 28.37 9.09 -59.11
CA GLU A 858 27.98 9.21 -60.53
C GLU A 858 27.84 7.81 -61.17
N TYR A 859 26.80 7.62 -61.99
CA TYR A 859 26.52 6.36 -62.68
C TYR A 859 27.79 5.76 -63.30
N GLY A 860 28.26 4.63 -62.74
CA GLY A 860 29.40 3.88 -63.24
C GLY A 860 30.79 4.26 -62.70
N GLN A 861 30.93 5.20 -61.75
CA GLN A 861 32.24 5.56 -61.19
C GLN A 861 32.25 5.52 -59.65
N ILE A 862 33.09 4.63 -59.09
CA ILE A 862 33.51 4.47 -57.68
C ILE A 862 32.73 3.41 -56.90
N ALA A 863 33.40 2.27 -56.66
CA ALA A 863 33.02 1.30 -55.63
C ALA A 863 33.20 1.95 -54.25
N LEU A 864 32.18 1.84 -53.40
CA LEU A 864 32.18 2.49 -52.09
C LEU A 864 32.76 1.54 -51.07
N THR A 865 33.80 2.00 -50.36
CA THR A 865 34.43 1.24 -49.29
C THR A 865 33.54 1.27 -48.03
N ALA A 866 33.51 0.17 -47.27
CA ALA A 866 32.68 -0.02 -46.07
C ALA A 866 32.71 1.14 -45.05
N ASN A 867 33.78 1.91 -44.96
CA ASN A 867 33.95 2.97 -43.94
C ASN A 867 33.14 4.26 -44.19
N LYS A 868 32.29 4.33 -45.23
CA LYS A 868 31.51 5.55 -45.53
C LYS A 868 30.25 5.71 -44.65
N PHE A 869 29.84 4.69 -43.91
CA PHE A 869 28.71 4.73 -42.98
C PHE A 869 29.06 5.15 -41.55
N ASP A 870 30.29 5.61 -41.33
CA ASP A 870 30.78 6.04 -40.02
C ASP A 870 30.38 7.50 -39.75
N LYS A 871 29.79 7.73 -38.57
CA LYS A 871 29.48 9.06 -38.07
C LYS A 871 29.98 9.23 -36.65
N ASP A 872 30.87 10.19 -36.45
CA ASP A 872 31.32 10.59 -35.11
C ASP A 872 30.18 11.33 -34.40
N LEU A 873 29.66 10.73 -33.32
CA LEU A 873 28.59 11.28 -32.51
C LEU A 873 29.01 12.59 -31.83
N LEU A 874 30.30 12.80 -31.51
CA LEU A 874 30.78 14.04 -30.89
C LEU A 874 30.51 15.28 -31.75
N GLU A 875 30.29 15.12 -33.06
CA GLU A 875 29.95 16.21 -33.99
C GLU A 875 28.59 16.86 -33.70
N TYR A 876 27.75 16.24 -32.87
CA TYR A 876 26.47 16.81 -32.45
C TYR A 876 26.58 17.76 -31.24
N TRP A 877 27.80 18.02 -30.74
CA TRP A 877 28.05 18.93 -29.63
C TRP A 877 28.95 20.10 -30.07
N ARG A 878 28.74 21.27 -29.46
CA ARG A 878 29.51 22.49 -29.78
C ARG A 878 31.02 22.23 -29.62
N ASN A 879 31.79 22.52 -30.66
CA ASN A 879 33.24 22.29 -30.71
C ASN A 879 33.66 20.85 -30.41
N LYS A 880 32.82 19.84 -30.70
CA LYS A 880 33.04 18.42 -30.35
C LYS A 880 33.23 18.17 -28.85
N LYS A 881 32.71 19.04 -27.98
CA LYS A 881 32.90 18.96 -26.53
C LYS A 881 31.55 18.77 -25.82
N VAL A 882 31.33 17.57 -25.31
CA VAL A 882 30.24 17.29 -24.35
C VAL A 882 30.61 17.95 -23.02
N LEU A 883 29.69 18.71 -22.43
CA LEU A 883 29.88 19.28 -21.10
C LEU A 883 29.06 18.51 -20.08
N VAL A 884 29.74 17.87 -19.13
CA VAL A 884 29.15 17.31 -17.93
C VAL A 884 29.21 18.36 -16.83
N THR A 885 28.05 18.74 -16.31
CA THR A 885 27.95 19.63 -15.14
C THR A 885 27.39 18.82 -13.99
N LEU A 886 28.22 18.52 -13.00
CA LEU A 886 27.77 17.96 -11.72
C LEU A 886 27.21 19.08 -10.85
N GLU A 887 26.12 18.79 -10.15
CA GLU A 887 25.34 19.77 -9.39
C GLU A 887 25.33 19.47 -7.87
N GLY A 888 25.89 18.33 -7.44
CA GLY A 888 26.02 17.99 -6.04
C GLY A 888 27.00 18.89 -5.27
N ASN A 889 26.98 18.75 -3.94
CA ASN A 889 27.86 19.52 -3.08
C ASN A 889 29.31 19.04 -3.23
N LYS A 890 30.11 19.81 -3.96
CA LYS A 890 31.51 19.52 -4.27
C LYS A 890 32.39 19.22 -3.06
N ASP A 891 32.15 19.85 -1.91
CA ASP A 891 32.94 19.60 -0.68
C ASP A 891 32.66 18.21 -0.10
N LYS A 892 31.50 17.66 -0.41
CA LYS A 892 31.07 16.33 0.02
C LYS A 892 31.24 15.26 -1.05
N PHE A 893 31.54 15.63 -2.30
CA PHE A 893 31.77 14.72 -3.43
C PHE A 893 33.14 14.92 -4.11
N ASP A 894 34.17 15.19 -3.30
CA ASP A 894 35.49 15.63 -3.77
C ASP A 894 36.16 14.69 -4.79
N LYS A 895 35.92 13.37 -4.69
CA LYS A 895 36.50 12.39 -5.61
C LYS A 895 36.03 12.56 -7.05
N PHE A 896 34.84 13.11 -7.29
CA PHE A 896 34.27 13.29 -8.63
C PHE A 896 34.84 14.51 -9.40
N TYR A 897 35.67 15.34 -8.75
CA TYR A 897 36.19 16.57 -9.34
C TYR A 897 37.73 16.57 -9.41
N ASN A 898 38.26 17.13 -10.50
CA ASN A 898 39.66 17.52 -10.64
C ASN A 898 39.98 18.73 -9.75
N ALA A 899 41.28 18.97 -9.53
CA ALA A 899 41.75 20.13 -8.74
C ALA A 899 41.30 21.49 -9.34
N ASP A 900 41.07 21.55 -10.66
CA ASP A 900 40.55 22.72 -11.37
C ASP A 900 39.01 22.85 -11.29
N GLY A 901 38.33 21.89 -10.67
CA GLY A 901 36.88 21.85 -10.51
C GLY A 901 36.10 21.29 -11.69
N THR A 902 36.76 20.75 -12.71
CA THR A 902 36.10 19.98 -13.77
C THR A 902 35.73 18.57 -13.27
N ALA A 903 34.65 17.98 -13.79
CA ALA A 903 34.28 16.59 -13.48
C ALA A 903 35.35 15.61 -14.00
N LYS A 904 35.70 14.59 -13.21
CA LYS A 904 36.69 13.55 -13.53
C LYS A 904 36.19 12.45 -14.48
N THR A 905 34.90 12.44 -14.78
CA THR A 905 34.26 11.37 -15.52
C THR A 905 34.69 11.36 -16.99
N GLN A 906 35.05 10.17 -17.51
CA GLN A 906 35.31 9.98 -18.93
C GLN A 906 33.98 9.70 -19.65
N LEU A 907 33.83 10.24 -20.86
CA LEU A 907 32.62 10.04 -21.66
C LEU A 907 32.75 8.79 -22.55
N ASP A 908 31.65 8.07 -22.70
CA ASP A 908 31.50 6.97 -23.65
C ASP A 908 30.06 6.96 -24.21
N PHE A 909 29.83 6.18 -25.27
CA PHE A 909 28.50 6.04 -25.87
C PHE A 909 28.11 4.57 -25.96
N GLY A 910 26.88 4.26 -25.58
CA GLY A 910 26.32 2.91 -25.68
C GLY A 910 24.91 2.93 -26.24
N PHE A 911 24.49 1.83 -26.85
CA PHE A 911 23.09 1.62 -27.18
C PHE A 911 22.29 1.31 -25.91
N VAL A 912 21.02 1.69 -25.92
CA VAL A 912 20.07 1.35 -24.86
C VAL A 912 18.83 0.72 -25.45
N LEU A 913 18.10 -0.03 -24.63
CA LEU A 913 16.84 -0.61 -25.06
C LEU A 913 15.77 0.49 -25.22
N PRO A 914 14.85 0.35 -26.19
CA PRO A 914 13.68 1.21 -26.27
C PRO A 914 12.81 1.02 -25.03
N LYS A 915 12.42 2.13 -24.42
CA LYS A 915 11.52 2.20 -23.28
C LYS A 915 10.47 3.26 -23.53
N LYS A 916 9.20 2.84 -23.45
CA LYS A 916 8.05 3.66 -23.77
C LYS A 916 7.95 4.85 -22.84
N GLY A 917 7.84 6.04 -23.42
CA GLY A 917 7.75 7.30 -22.67
C GLY A 917 9.05 7.77 -22.02
N VAL A 918 10.19 7.10 -22.30
CA VAL A 918 11.53 7.55 -21.91
C VAL A 918 12.34 7.95 -23.14
N ASN A 919 12.62 6.99 -24.03
CA ASN A 919 13.39 7.22 -25.27
C ASN A 919 12.68 6.64 -26.53
N SER A 920 11.57 5.93 -26.37
CA SER A 920 10.83 5.28 -27.46
C SER A 920 9.31 5.35 -27.25
N THR A 921 8.54 4.98 -28.27
CA THR A 921 7.09 4.71 -28.24
C THR A 921 6.75 3.23 -28.00
N VAL A 922 7.76 2.35 -28.08
CA VAL A 922 7.64 0.92 -27.79
C VAL A 922 8.52 0.54 -26.59
N ASP A 923 8.19 -0.58 -25.95
CA ASP A 923 9.00 -1.19 -24.88
C ASP A 923 9.73 -2.42 -25.41
N ALA A 924 10.99 -2.56 -25.05
CA ALA A 924 11.68 -3.83 -25.19
C ALA A 924 11.07 -4.89 -24.25
N VAL A 925 10.86 -6.09 -24.76
CA VAL A 925 10.37 -7.23 -24.00
C VAL A 925 11.49 -8.26 -23.91
N ASN A 926 11.85 -8.66 -22.69
CA ASN A 926 12.93 -9.62 -22.42
C ASN A 926 14.27 -9.28 -23.09
N GLY A 927 14.62 -7.99 -23.15
CA GLY A 927 15.87 -7.52 -23.76
C GLY A 927 15.86 -7.43 -25.30
N THR A 928 14.70 -7.66 -25.94
CA THR A 928 14.54 -7.62 -27.40
C THR A 928 13.42 -6.68 -27.83
N TRP A 929 13.44 -6.21 -29.08
CA TRP A 929 12.34 -5.43 -29.66
C TRP A 929 12.19 -5.72 -31.16
N ASP A 930 10.96 -5.63 -31.64
CA ASP A 930 10.63 -5.91 -33.04
C ASP A 930 10.56 -4.62 -33.86
N VAL A 931 11.15 -4.67 -35.06
CA VAL A 931 11.12 -3.56 -36.03
C VAL A 931 10.69 -4.09 -37.38
N LYS A 932 9.70 -3.43 -37.99
CA LYS A 932 9.23 -3.77 -39.32
C LYS A 932 10.16 -3.16 -40.37
N GLY A 933 10.65 -3.99 -41.30
CA GLY A 933 11.40 -3.57 -42.48
C GLY A 933 10.49 -3.19 -43.65
N ALA A 934 11.06 -2.56 -44.66
CA ALA A 934 10.34 -2.03 -45.81
C ALA A 934 9.82 -3.10 -46.78
N SER A 935 10.45 -4.28 -46.80
CA SER A 935 9.93 -5.49 -47.47
C SER A 935 8.59 -5.95 -46.89
N GLY A 936 8.29 -5.56 -45.64
CA GLY A 936 7.17 -6.04 -44.85
C GLY A 936 7.55 -7.03 -43.76
N SER A 937 8.77 -7.59 -43.79
CA SER A 937 9.29 -8.49 -42.76
C SER A 937 9.42 -7.80 -41.40
N VAL A 938 9.26 -8.57 -40.32
CA VAL A 938 9.46 -8.14 -38.94
C VAL A 938 10.76 -8.72 -38.40
N TRP A 939 11.70 -7.85 -38.04
CA TRP A 939 12.99 -8.24 -37.49
C TRP A 939 13.02 -8.06 -35.97
N THR A 940 13.41 -9.11 -35.24
CA THR A 940 13.64 -9.01 -33.79
C THR A 940 15.09 -8.65 -33.53
N LEU A 941 15.30 -7.55 -32.80
CA LEU A 941 16.61 -6.99 -32.50
C LEU A 941 16.99 -7.18 -31.03
N THR A 942 18.28 -7.23 -30.76
CA THR A 942 18.88 -7.28 -29.43
C THR A 942 20.16 -6.44 -29.37
N LEU A 943 20.59 -6.09 -28.16
CA LEU A 943 21.89 -5.48 -27.91
C LEU A 943 22.95 -6.57 -27.69
N ALA A 944 24.16 -6.33 -28.22
CA ALA A 944 25.32 -7.19 -28.05
C ALA A 944 26.58 -6.37 -27.77
N ASP A 945 27.68 -7.05 -27.43
CA ASP A 945 29.02 -6.46 -27.25
C ASP A 945 29.04 -5.33 -26.20
N ASN A 946 28.49 -5.61 -25.01
CA ASN A 946 28.32 -4.63 -23.94
C ASN A 946 27.57 -3.36 -24.38
N ASN A 947 26.50 -3.55 -25.16
CA ASN A 947 25.67 -2.50 -25.73
C ASN A 947 26.35 -1.65 -26.82
N HIS A 948 27.41 -2.13 -27.45
CA HIS A 948 28.03 -1.42 -28.60
C HIS A 948 27.57 -1.97 -29.96
N LYS A 949 26.69 -2.99 -29.99
CA LYS A 949 26.11 -3.52 -31.24
C LYS A 949 24.60 -3.71 -31.15
N ILE A 950 23.91 -3.42 -32.24
CA ILE A 950 22.52 -3.80 -32.48
C ILE A 950 22.53 -4.96 -33.47
N VAL A 951 21.91 -6.08 -33.10
CA VAL A 951 21.95 -7.32 -33.88
C VAL A 951 20.53 -7.83 -34.11
N ALA A 952 20.21 -8.20 -35.35
CA ALA A 952 18.99 -8.91 -35.69
C ALA A 952 19.17 -10.40 -35.46
N ILE A 953 18.23 -11.02 -34.75
CA ILE A 953 18.28 -12.43 -34.35
C ILE A 953 17.13 -13.26 -34.93
N LYS A 954 16.06 -12.62 -35.40
CA LYS A 954 14.90 -13.28 -36.01
C LYS A 954 14.34 -12.45 -37.16
N GLN A 955 13.73 -13.13 -38.13
CA GLN A 955 12.92 -12.55 -39.20
C GLN A 955 11.56 -13.26 -39.23
N ASP A 956 10.46 -12.51 -39.17
CA ASP A 956 9.08 -13.00 -39.18
C ASP A 956 8.83 -14.11 -38.13
N GLY A 957 9.49 -13.98 -36.97
CA GLY A 957 9.42 -14.93 -35.86
C GLY A 957 10.36 -16.14 -35.97
N ALA A 958 10.97 -16.39 -37.13
CA ALA A 958 11.96 -17.45 -37.33
C ALA A 958 13.37 -17.00 -36.93
N SER A 959 14.14 -17.86 -36.25
CA SER A 959 15.51 -17.52 -35.83
C SER A 959 16.48 -17.55 -37.00
N LEU A 960 17.38 -16.56 -37.05
CA LEU A 960 18.45 -16.51 -38.05
C LEU A 960 19.55 -17.50 -37.67
N ASN A 961 20.08 -18.22 -38.66
CA ASN A 961 21.21 -19.15 -38.45
C ASN A 961 22.49 -18.40 -38.03
N ILE A 962 22.64 -17.16 -38.52
CA ILE A 962 23.73 -16.25 -38.17
C ILE A 962 23.07 -14.90 -37.85
N PRO A 963 23.16 -14.41 -36.60
CA PRO A 963 22.69 -13.08 -36.26
C PRO A 963 23.37 -12.01 -37.12
N GLU A 964 22.59 -11.05 -37.60
CA GLU A 964 23.07 -10.00 -38.51
C GLU A 964 23.28 -8.68 -37.77
N ILE A 965 24.43 -8.04 -37.94
CA ILE A 965 24.71 -6.76 -37.27
C ILE A 965 24.03 -5.64 -38.07
N VAL A 966 23.21 -4.84 -37.40
CA VAL A 966 22.50 -3.70 -37.99
C VAL A 966 23.30 -2.41 -37.80
N ALA A 967 23.81 -2.17 -36.60
CA ALA A 967 24.62 -1.00 -36.26
C ALA A 967 25.67 -1.34 -35.20
N GLU A 968 26.78 -0.61 -35.21
CA GLU A 968 27.90 -0.76 -34.27
C GLU A 968 28.41 0.61 -33.82
N LEU A 969 28.73 0.74 -32.54
CA LEU A 969 29.56 1.82 -32.04
C LEU A 969 31.01 1.35 -32.06
N ARG A 970 31.88 2.12 -32.71
CA ARG A 970 33.32 1.88 -32.84
C ARG A 970 34.10 2.91 -32.05
N GLN A 971 35.28 2.51 -31.62
CA GLN A 971 36.21 3.40 -30.92
C GLN A 971 36.77 4.46 -31.85
N ASN A 972 36.80 5.70 -31.38
CA ASN A 972 37.42 6.81 -32.07
C ASN A 972 38.95 6.69 -31.94
N ALA A 973 39.66 6.93 -33.03
CA ALA A 973 41.11 6.83 -33.06
C ALA A 973 41.83 7.89 -32.20
N TYR A 974 41.13 8.96 -31.78
CA TYR A 974 41.69 10.05 -30.99
C TYR A 974 41.75 9.75 -29.48
N ASP A 975 40.67 9.23 -28.89
CA ASP A 975 40.53 9.01 -27.44
C ASP A 975 40.25 7.55 -27.07
N HIS A 976 40.15 6.66 -28.06
CA HIS A 976 39.80 5.25 -27.91
C HIS A 976 38.44 5.00 -27.24
N LYS A 977 37.55 6.00 -27.21
CA LYS A 977 36.18 5.89 -26.69
C LYS A 977 35.19 5.58 -27.79
N TYR A 978 34.12 4.87 -27.48
CA TYR A 978 33.08 4.55 -28.45
C TYR A 978 32.32 5.83 -28.77
N SER A 979 32.49 6.34 -29.98
CA SER A 979 31.75 7.51 -30.47
C SER A 979 31.49 7.47 -31.97
N ILE A 980 32.07 6.51 -32.69
CA ILE A 980 31.85 6.35 -34.12
C ILE A 980 30.69 5.40 -34.34
N LEU A 981 29.53 5.92 -34.72
CA LEU A 981 28.38 5.11 -35.08
C LEU A 981 28.51 4.63 -36.53
N HIS A 982 28.48 3.32 -36.73
CA HIS A 982 28.50 2.65 -38.02
C HIS A 982 27.17 1.95 -38.29
N TYR A 983 26.69 2.02 -39.53
CA TYR A 983 25.50 1.32 -40.01
C TYR A 983 25.84 0.35 -41.15
N PHE A 984 25.38 -0.91 -41.07
CA PHE A 984 25.78 -1.98 -42.00
C PHE A 984 24.88 -2.10 -43.26
N GLY A 985 24.37 -0.99 -43.79
CA GLY A 985 23.53 -1.01 -44.99
C GLY A 985 24.34 -1.23 -46.28
N ASP A 986 23.83 -2.05 -47.21
CA ASP A 986 24.45 -2.31 -48.53
C ASP A 986 23.66 -1.67 -49.70
N GLU A 987 24.27 -1.57 -50.90
CA GLU A 987 23.63 -0.98 -52.10
C GLU A 987 22.69 -1.94 -52.88
N GLY A 988 22.50 -3.18 -52.41
CA GLY A 988 21.77 -4.26 -53.10
C GLY A 988 20.28 -4.46 -52.72
N VAL A 989 19.66 -5.51 -53.26
CA VAL A 989 18.27 -5.93 -52.96
C VAL A 989 18.16 -6.36 -51.49
N ASN A 990 16.99 -6.17 -50.87
CA ASN A 990 16.64 -6.36 -49.45
C ASN A 990 16.96 -7.77 -48.86
N ASP A 991 18.22 -8.18 -48.83
CA ASP A 991 18.64 -9.54 -48.46
C ASP A 991 19.19 -9.62 -47.01
N ASN A 992 19.32 -8.48 -46.31
CA ASN A 992 19.79 -8.43 -44.92
C ASN A 992 19.01 -7.40 -44.07
N ALA A 993 19.03 -7.58 -42.76
CA ALA A 993 18.27 -6.78 -41.79
C ALA A 993 18.62 -5.29 -41.86
N ALA A 994 19.91 -4.94 -41.97
CA ALA A 994 20.33 -3.53 -42.04
C ALA A 994 19.76 -2.82 -43.28
N THR A 995 19.76 -3.47 -44.44
CA THR A 995 19.24 -2.86 -45.67
C THR A 995 17.71 -2.77 -45.64
N ASP A 996 17.02 -3.78 -45.10
CA ASP A 996 15.55 -3.80 -45.02
C ASP A 996 14.96 -2.85 -43.97
N LEU A 997 15.72 -2.53 -42.91
CA LEU A 997 15.30 -1.64 -41.82
C LEU A 997 15.45 -0.14 -42.16
N LEU A 998 16.18 0.20 -43.23
CA LEU A 998 16.31 1.58 -43.70
C LEU A 998 15.00 2.13 -44.28
N ASN A 999 14.63 3.36 -43.90
CA ASN A 999 13.58 4.15 -44.56
C ASN A 999 12.20 3.45 -44.75
N ASN A 1000 11.66 2.76 -43.75
CA ASN A 1000 10.35 2.06 -43.79
C ASN A 1000 9.09 2.95 -44.05
N MET A 1001 9.21 4.19 -44.55
CA MET A 1001 8.03 5.03 -44.83
C MET A 1001 7.89 5.50 -46.28
N GLY A 1002 6.68 5.33 -46.81
CA GLY A 1002 6.07 6.17 -47.85
C GLY A 1002 5.15 7.23 -47.21
N ARG A 1003 4.69 8.22 -48.00
CA ARG A 1003 3.89 9.40 -47.55
C ARG A 1003 2.54 9.06 -46.90
N ARG A 1004 2.08 7.80 -46.89
CA ARG A 1004 0.73 7.42 -46.46
C ARG A 1004 0.67 6.29 -45.43
N ASP A 1005 -0.33 6.31 -44.56
CA ASP A 1005 -0.63 5.22 -43.60
C ASP A 1005 -1.23 3.98 -44.29
N ALA A 1006 -1.51 2.91 -43.53
CA ALA A 1006 -2.12 1.67 -44.03
C ALA A 1006 -3.54 1.85 -44.60
N LYS A 1007 -4.16 3.03 -44.44
CA LYS A 1007 -5.45 3.41 -45.00
C LYS A 1007 -5.32 4.34 -46.21
N GLY A 1008 -4.08 4.65 -46.62
CA GLY A 1008 -3.80 5.54 -47.72
C GLY A 1008 -3.98 7.02 -47.39
N ASN A 1009 -3.89 7.46 -46.13
CA ASN A 1009 -3.94 8.89 -45.77
C ASN A 1009 -2.55 9.51 -45.73
N ASP A 1010 -2.39 10.74 -46.23
CA ASP A 1010 -1.13 11.51 -46.19
C ASP A 1010 -0.76 11.88 -44.74
N ILE A 1011 0.45 11.50 -44.31
CA ILE A 1011 0.92 11.69 -42.92
C ILE A 1011 1.92 12.84 -42.76
N LYS A 1012 1.97 13.76 -43.74
CA LYS A 1012 2.85 14.95 -43.76
C LYS A 1012 2.85 15.78 -42.46
N ASN A 1013 1.71 15.91 -41.77
CA ASN A 1013 1.58 16.78 -40.59
C ASN A 1013 2.03 16.12 -39.27
N ASP A 1014 2.17 14.79 -39.23
CA ASP A 1014 2.44 14.02 -38.00
C ASP A 1014 3.74 13.18 -38.12
N TYR A 1015 4.62 13.56 -39.05
CA TYR A 1015 5.84 12.81 -39.41
C TYR A 1015 6.77 12.59 -38.20
N LEU A 1016 6.85 13.58 -37.30
CA LEU A 1016 7.78 13.59 -36.17
C LEU A 1016 7.15 13.22 -34.81
N THR A 1017 5.82 13.18 -34.71
CA THR A 1017 5.10 12.99 -33.42
C THR A 1017 4.40 11.64 -33.32
N ASN A 1018 3.62 11.22 -34.33
CA ASN A 1018 2.84 9.98 -34.27
C ASN A 1018 3.50 8.79 -35.02
N ASN A 1019 4.65 9.01 -35.67
CA ASN A 1019 5.26 8.08 -36.62
C ASN A 1019 6.76 7.84 -36.41
N ILE A 1020 7.26 8.19 -35.22
CA ILE A 1020 8.63 7.96 -34.73
C ILE A 1020 9.12 6.50 -34.96
N ASP A 1021 8.23 5.52 -35.09
CA ASP A 1021 8.59 4.10 -35.28
C ASP A 1021 8.80 3.65 -36.75
N LYS A 1022 8.73 4.58 -37.72
CA LYS A 1022 8.67 4.21 -39.15
C LYS A 1022 9.99 4.38 -39.92
N THR A 1023 11.07 4.65 -39.21
CA THR A 1023 12.47 4.49 -39.67
C THR A 1023 13.27 3.84 -38.56
N PHE A 1024 14.28 3.04 -38.88
CA PHE A 1024 15.11 2.42 -37.84
C PHE A 1024 15.78 3.48 -36.98
N THR A 1025 15.57 3.35 -35.67
CA THR A 1025 16.12 4.23 -34.64
C THR A 1025 17.10 3.44 -33.79
N ALA A 1026 18.35 3.88 -33.73
CA ALA A 1026 19.27 3.48 -32.68
C ALA A 1026 19.08 4.38 -31.46
N TYR A 1027 18.73 3.78 -30.34
CA TYR A 1027 18.60 4.48 -29.06
C TYR A 1027 19.96 4.53 -28.38
N ILE A 1028 20.48 5.72 -28.10
CA ILE A 1028 21.84 5.94 -27.60
C ILE A 1028 21.78 6.61 -26.23
N GLU A 1029 22.66 6.16 -25.34
CA GLU A 1029 22.96 6.78 -24.06
C GLU A 1029 24.42 7.26 -24.05
N VAL A 1030 24.63 8.49 -23.59
CA VAL A 1030 25.93 8.97 -23.16
C VAL A 1030 26.19 8.39 -21.78
N THR A 1031 27.18 7.51 -21.69
CA THR A 1031 27.60 6.90 -20.45
C THR A 1031 28.83 7.63 -19.91
N LEU A 1032 28.96 7.66 -18.60
CA LEU A 1032 30.15 8.17 -17.94
C LEU A 1032 30.88 6.98 -17.33
N SER A 1033 32.22 6.97 -17.43
CA SER A 1033 33.03 5.92 -16.83
C SER A 1033 32.89 5.90 -15.31
N ASP A 1034 33.10 4.73 -14.71
CA ASP A 1034 33.23 4.53 -13.26
C ASP A 1034 34.51 5.17 -12.67
N ASP A 1035 35.01 6.27 -13.22
CA ASP A 1035 36.18 7.00 -12.71
C ASP A 1035 35.66 8.22 -11.92
N PRO A 1036 35.92 8.32 -10.60
CA PRO A 1036 36.90 7.55 -9.80
C PRO A 1036 36.44 6.18 -9.27
N CYS A 1037 35.14 5.86 -9.27
CA CYS A 1037 34.66 4.56 -8.77
C CYS A 1037 33.25 4.14 -9.22
N TYR A 1038 32.33 5.09 -9.42
CA TYR A 1038 30.94 4.83 -9.83
C TYR A 1038 30.47 5.94 -10.77
N GLN A 1039 29.61 5.59 -11.73
CA GLN A 1039 28.96 6.59 -12.59
C GLN A 1039 28.02 7.51 -11.79
N PRO A 1040 28.14 8.86 -11.90
CA PRO A 1040 27.17 9.78 -11.31
C PRO A 1040 25.86 9.77 -12.09
N LEU A 1041 24.78 10.15 -11.42
CA LEU A 1041 23.45 10.22 -12.02
C LEU A 1041 23.33 11.43 -12.94
N VAL A 1042 23.12 11.23 -14.23
CA VAL A 1042 23.07 12.34 -15.19
C VAL A 1042 21.75 12.42 -15.97
N GLU A 1043 21.18 13.63 -16.05
CA GLU A 1043 20.05 13.96 -16.91
C GLU A 1043 20.53 14.40 -18.32
N ASN A 1044 19.63 14.33 -19.30
CA ASN A 1044 19.88 14.68 -20.70
C ASN A 1044 20.97 13.84 -21.37
N ASN A 1045 21.15 12.61 -20.91
CA ASN A 1045 22.15 11.68 -21.44
C ASN A 1045 21.60 10.75 -22.52
N LEU A 1046 20.30 10.76 -22.81
CA LEU A 1046 19.68 9.96 -23.87
C LEU A 1046 19.48 10.77 -25.14
N PHE A 1047 19.70 10.12 -26.29
CA PHE A 1047 19.31 10.63 -27.59
C PHE A 1047 19.15 9.51 -28.62
N ASN A 1048 18.33 9.74 -29.61
CA ASN A 1048 17.98 8.80 -30.65
C ASN A 1048 18.69 9.16 -31.95
N VAL A 1049 19.22 8.17 -32.65
CA VAL A 1049 19.80 8.34 -33.98
C VAL A 1049 18.97 7.60 -35.00
N ARG A 1050 18.45 8.33 -35.99
CA ARG A 1050 17.69 7.78 -37.11
C ARG A 1050 18.54 7.68 -38.35
N PHE A 1051 18.42 6.59 -39.08
CA PHE A 1051 19.21 6.35 -40.29
C PHE A 1051 18.37 6.62 -41.54
N LEU A 1052 18.82 7.57 -42.36
CA LEU A 1052 18.14 7.97 -43.60
C LEU A 1052 19.07 7.78 -44.81
N ARG A 1053 18.54 7.18 -45.89
CA ARG A 1053 19.24 7.06 -47.19
C ARG A 1053 18.77 8.14 -48.19
N PRO A 1054 19.70 8.91 -48.83
CA PRO A 1054 19.40 9.87 -49.91
C PRO A 1054 18.90 9.22 -51.22
N ILE A 1055 18.52 10.05 -52.22
CA ILE A 1055 18.06 9.59 -53.56
C ILE A 1055 19.25 9.23 -54.47
N ASN A 1056 19.00 8.60 -55.62
CA ASN A 1056 19.96 8.37 -56.70
C ASN A 1056 19.69 9.38 -57.83
N VAL A 1057 20.73 10.00 -58.39
CA VAL A 1057 20.62 10.98 -59.47
C VAL A 1057 21.45 10.53 -60.66
N ALA A 1058 20.84 10.51 -61.85
CA ALA A 1058 21.48 10.21 -63.11
C ALA A 1058 21.28 11.37 -64.10
N PRO A 1059 22.25 11.68 -64.97
CA PRO A 1059 22.06 12.68 -66.01
C PRO A 1059 21.06 12.19 -67.06
N LYS A 1060 20.25 13.11 -67.58
CA LYS A 1060 19.37 12.87 -68.73
C LYS A 1060 19.77 13.82 -69.85
N ASN A 1061 20.27 13.25 -70.94
CA ASN A 1061 20.76 14.02 -72.07
C ASN A 1061 19.60 14.43 -72.99
N VAL A 1062 19.70 15.61 -73.59
CA VAL A 1062 18.69 16.16 -74.51
C VAL A 1062 19.33 16.67 -75.79
N THR A 1063 18.54 16.81 -76.84
CA THR A 1063 19.00 17.24 -78.15
C THR A 1063 18.21 18.45 -78.62
N TRP A 1064 18.91 19.49 -79.07
CA TRP A 1064 18.34 20.68 -79.70
C TRP A 1064 18.68 20.73 -81.19
N THR A 1065 17.88 21.48 -81.95
CA THR A 1065 18.17 21.76 -83.35
C THR A 1065 18.61 23.21 -83.51
N ASP A 1066 19.80 23.41 -84.05
CA ASP A 1066 20.39 24.74 -84.24
C ASP A 1066 19.69 25.48 -85.38
N ALA A 1067 18.74 26.36 -85.04
CA ALA A 1067 17.94 27.12 -85.98
C ALA A 1067 18.10 28.64 -85.78
N LEU A 1068 18.32 29.37 -86.87
CA LEU A 1068 18.51 30.82 -86.88
C LEU A 1068 17.33 31.56 -86.23
N ASN A 1069 17.60 32.37 -85.21
CA ASN A 1069 16.61 33.17 -84.47
C ASN A 1069 15.50 32.35 -83.77
N ALA A 1070 15.70 31.05 -83.55
CA ALA A 1070 14.84 30.23 -82.72
C ALA A 1070 15.43 30.11 -81.31
N GLU A 1071 14.55 30.17 -80.31
CA GLU A 1071 14.91 29.93 -78.90
C GLU A 1071 14.56 28.49 -78.54
N GLU A 1072 15.55 27.74 -78.07
CA GLU A 1072 15.40 26.40 -77.49
C GLU A 1072 15.45 26.52 -75.96
N SER A 1073 14.61 25.75 -75.26
CA SER A 1073 14.56 25.77 -73.78
C SER A 1073 14.41 24.37 -73.21
N VAL A 1074 15.11 24.10 -72.10
CA VAL A 1074 14.99 22.87 -71.31
C VAL A 1074 14.85 23.21 -69.82
N LYS A 1075 13.95 22.53 -69.11
CA LYS A 1075 13.86 22.63 -67.65
C LYS A 1075 14.97 21.83 -67.00
N LEU A 1076 15.49 22.29 -65.87
CA LEU A 1076 16.53 21.54 -65.15
C LEU A 1076 16.05 20.14 -64.70
N THR A 1077 14.75 20.00 -64.42
CA THR A 1077 14.12 18.72 -64.08
C THR A 1077 14.13 17.71 -65.21
N ASP A 1078 14.26 18.16 -66.47
CA ASP A 1078 14.31 17.29 -67.65
C ASP A 1078 15.74 16.83 -67.99
N LEU A 1079 16.74 17.42 -67.32
CA LEU A 1079 18.16 17.10 -67.47
C LEU A 1079 18.67 16.08 -66.44
N VAL A 1080 17.81 15.65 -65.52
CA VAL A 1080 18.13 14.63 -64.51
C VAL A 1080 17.05 13.55 -64.45
N SER A 1081 17.45 12.33 -64.14
CA SER A 1081 16.56 11.26 -63.70
C SER A 1081 16.89 10.97 -62.23
N ILE A 1082 15.88 11.03 -61.39
CA ILE A 1082 16.04 10.78 -59.96
C ILE A 1082 15.26 9.53 -59.61
N LYS A 1083 15.90 8.59 -58.94
CA LYS A 1083 15.25 7.42 -58.36
C LYS A 1083 15.51 7.39 -56.87
N ASP A 1084 14.62 6.81 -56.09
CA ASP A 1084 14.93 6.55 -54.70
C ASP A 1084 15.50 5.14 -54.48
N TRP A 1085 15.82 4.84 -53.23
CA TRP A 1085 16.44 3.58 -52.84
C TRP A 1085 15.54 2.35 -53.09
N ARG A 1086 14.23 2.54 -53.27
CA ARG A 1086 13.26 1.49 -53.65
C ARG A 1086 13.17 1.31 -55.17
N ASP A 1087 14.03 2.01 -55.92
CA ASP A 1087 13.99 2.17 -57.37
C ASP A 1087 12.76 2.95 -57.88
N TYR A 1088 12.08 3.72 -57.02
CA TYR A 1088 10.91 4.51 -57.42
C TYR A 1088 11.35 5.81 -58.10
N SER A 1089 10.67 6.19 -59.18
CA SER A 1089 10.97 7.42 -59.90
C SER A 1089 10.59 8.65 -59.08
N VAL A 1090 11.55 9.50 -58.73
CA VAL A 1090 11.31 10.76 -58.03
C VAL A 1090 11.05 11.85 -59.08
N LEU A 1091 9.88 12.46 -59.06
CA LEU A 1091 9.38 13.40 -60.08
C LEU A 1091 8.73 14.62 -59.42
N VAL A 1092 8.69 15.77 -60.10
CA VAL A 1092 8.05 16.99 -59.56
C VAL A 1092 6.57 16.76 -59.17
N ASN A 1093 5.81 16.08 -60.03
CA ASN A 1093 4.39 15.76 -59.82
C ASN A 1093 4.16 14.24 -59.60
N GLY A 1094 5.12 13.53 -59.00
CA GLY A 1094 5.02 12.09 -58.78
C GLY A 1094 3.81 11.71 -57.91
N ASN A 1095 3.09 10.65 -58.29
CA ASN A 1095 1.90 10.18 -57.57
C ASN A 1095 2.15 8.82 -56.90
N TYR A 1096 1.99 8.78 -55.58
CA TYR A 1096 2.07 7.56 -54.76
C TYR A 1096 0.94 6.54 -55.01
N ALA A 1097 -0.18 6.96 -55.58
CA ALA A 1097 -1.38 6.12 -55.69
C ALA A 1097 -1.33 5.10 -56.84
N ASP A 1098 -0.35 5.20 -57.74
CA ASP A 1098 -0.21 4.30 -58.88
C ASP A 1098 0.77 3.16 -58.56
N ASN A 1099 0.23 2.06 -58.05
CA ASN A 1099 0.95 0.83 -57.74
C ASN A 1099 1.54 0.13 -58.97
N THR A 1100 1.30 0.64 -60.19
CA THR A 1100 1.85 0.10 -61.43
C THR A 1100 3.09 0.85 -61.93
N ASN A 1101 3.38 2.06 -61.44
CA ASN A 1101 4.45 2.93 -61.97
C ASN A 1101 5.38 3.56 -60.92
N ALA A 1102 5.31 3.18 -59.64
CA ALA A 1102 6.30 3.49 -58.60
C ALA A 1102 6.91 4.91 -58.68
N GLN A 1103 6.13 5.95 -58.36
CA GLN A 1103 6.55 7.36 -58.42
C GLN A 1103 6.49 8.06 -57.06
N VAL A 1104 7.45 8.97 -56.81
CA VAL A 1104 7.61 9.75 -55.58
C VAL A 1104 7.71 11.25 -55.93
N PRO A 1105 6.97 12.16 -55.28
CA PRO A 1105 7.11 13.60 -55.50
C PRO A 1105 8.41 14.15 -54.92
N TYR A 1106 9.01 15.17 -55.55
CA TYR A 1106 10.22 15.88 -55.05
C TYR A 1106 10.04 16.42 -53.63
N GLU A 1107 8.80 16.84 -53.29
CA GLU A 1107 8.40 17.30 -51.96
C GLU A 1107 8.69 16.26 -50.86
N PHE A 1108 8.60 14.96 -51.15
CA PHE A 1108 8.82 13.90 -50.15
C PHE A 1108 10.26 13.86 -49.64
N TYR A 1109 11.24 14.02 -50.53
CA TYR A 1109 12.65 14.13 -50.16
C TYR A 1109 13.03 15.57 -49.79
N ASN A 1110 12.09 16.51 -49.89
CA ASN A 1110 12.29 17.92 -49.64
C ASN A 1110 13.41 18.52 -50.51
N ILE A 1111 13.42 18.16 -51.80
CA ILE A 1111 14.36 18.70 -52.79
C ILE A 1111 14.01 20.17 -53.01
N THR A 1112 14.91 21.09 -52.63
CA THR A 1112 14.67 22.54 -52.74
C THR A 1112 15.21 23.12 -54.02
N ASP A 1113 16.34 22.60 -54.51
CA ASP A 1113 17.05 23.18 -55.64
C ASP A 1113 17.66 22.09 -56.52
N LEU A 1114 17.58 22.28 -57.84
CA LEU A 1114 18.50 21.68 -58.80
C LEU A 1114 19.52 22.76 -59.14
N ALA A 1115 20.63 22.77 -58.41
CA ALA A 1115 21.63 23.82 -58.41
C ALA A 1115 22.60 23.67 -59.59
N VAL A 1116 22.68 24.73 -60.39
CA VAL A 1116 23.58 24.89 -61.55
C VAL A 1116 24.24 26.25 -61.39
N ILE A 1117 25.57 26.31 -61.56
CA ILE A 1117 26.30 27.56 -61.79
C ILE A 1117 26.53 27.67 -63.29
N ARG A 1118 26.16 28.82 -63.86
CA ARG A 1118 26.29 29.05 -65.30
C ARG A 1118 27.77 28.97 -65.73
N GLU A 1119 28.67 29.52 -64.95
CA GLU A 1119 30.12 29.57 -65.22
C GLU A 1119 30.84 28.22 -64.96
N GLU A 1120 30.13 27.23 -64.41
CA GLU A 1120 30.58 25.83 -64.40
C GLU A 1120 30.12 25.03 -65.63
N ILE A 1121 29.25 25.58 -66.47
CA ILE A 1121 28.86 24.94 -67.74
C ILE A 1121 30.07 24.90 -68.67
N ARG A 1122 30.26 23.78 -69.37
CA ARG A 1122 31.37 23.53 -70.29
C ARG A 1122 30.84 23.30 -71.70
N SER A 1123 31.63 23.62 -72.73
CA SER A 1123 31.23 23.32 -74.11
C SER A 1123 32.42 23.05 -75.03
N ASP A 1124 32.23 22.16 -75.99
CA ASP A 1124 33.19 21.88 -77.05
C ASP A 1124 32.99 22.74 -78.30
N ALA A 1125 32.14 23.78 -78.25
CA ALA A 1125 31.76 24.56 -79.43
C ALA A 1125 32.95 25.24 -80.15
N MET A 1126 34.05 25.50 -79.44
CA MET A 1126 35.30 26.06 -79.98
C MET A 1126 36.29 25.00 -80.49
N GLU A 1127 36.03 23.72 -80.23
CA GLU A 1127 36.91 22.63 -80.64
C GLU A 1127 36.82 22.35 -82.16
N ASP A 1128 37.79 21.60 -82.67
CA ASP A 1128 37.77 21.16 -84.07
C ASP A 1128 36.50 20.37 -84.40
N ILE A 1129 36.07 20.43 -85.67
CA ILE A 1129 34.83 19.78 -86.12
C ILE A 1129 34.79 18.29 -85.78
N SER A 1130 35.94 17.59 -85.78
CA SER A 1130 36.04 16.18 -85.42
C SER A 1130 35.66 15.89 -83.97
N VAL A 1131 35.98 16.80 -83.04
CA VAL A 1131 35.63 16.69 -81.61
C VAL A 1131 34.14 16.94 -81.42
N ARG A 1132 33.63 18.00 -82.07
CA ARG A 1132 32.22 18.39 -81.98
C ARG A 1132 31.24 17.41 -82.61
N THR A 1133 31.67 16.67 -83.63
CA THR A 1133 30.86 15.61 -84.26
C THR A 1133 31.00 14.25 -83.58
N ALA A 1134 31.92 14.09 -82.63
CA ALA A 1134 32.11 12.84 -81.91
C ALA A 1134 30.99 12.61 -80.88
N ALA A 1135 30.94 11.42 -80.28
CA ALA A 1135 30.05 11.17 -79.16
C ALA A 1135 30.39 12.10 -77.99
N ALA A 1136 29.36 12.63 -77.32
CA ALA A 1136 29.53 13.48 -76.15
C ALA A 1136 30.40 12.82 -75.07
N LEU A 1137 31.22 13.63 -74.41
CA LEU A 1137 32.04 13.18 -73.29
C LEU A 1137 31.16 12.74 -72.11
N THR A 1138 31.54 11.65 -71.46
CA THR A 1138 30.89 11.15 -70.24
C THR A 1138 31.81 11.17 -69.03
N ASP A 1139 33.11 11.45 -69.23
CA ASP A 1139 34.11 11.53 -68.17
C ASP A 1139 34.20 12.97 -67.63
N ALA A 1140 33.82 13.16 -66.37
CA ALA A 1140 33.82 14.47 -65.71
C ALA A 1140 35.18 15.19 -65.72
N LYS A 1141 36.31 14.46 -65.69
CA LYS A 1141 37.65 15.07 -65.76
C LYS A 1141 37.92 15.63 -67.15
N LYS A 1142 37.54 14.89 -68.19
CA LYS A 1142 37.68 15.36 -69.59
C LYS A 1142 36.72 16.51 -69.91
N ILE A 1143 35.51 16.48 -69.34
CA ILE A 1143 34.56 17.58 -69.47
C ILE A 1143 35.10 18.86 -68.81
N ALA A 1144 35.77 18.73 -67.66
CA ALA A 1144 36.35 19.87 -66.94
C ALA A 1144 37.50 20.56 -67.68
N GLU A 1145 38.16 19.88 -68.62
CA GLU A 1145 39.23 20.43 -69.48
C GLU A 1145 38.68 21.33 -70.61
N LEU A 1146 37.39 21.23 -70.94
CA LEU A 1146 36.76 22.08 -71.96
C LEU A 1146 36.62 23.54 -71.48
N PRO A 1147 36.55 24.52 -72.40
CA PRO A 1147 36.28 25.91 -72.05
C PRO A 1147 34.95 26.05 -71.29
N ILE A 1148 34.93 26.97 -70.32
CA ILE A 1148 33.70 27.34 -69.62
C ILE A 1148 32.81 28.14 -70.57
N VAL A 1149 31.49 28.17 -70.36
CA VAL A 1149 30.57 28.84 -71.29
C VAL A 1149 30.97 30.30 -71.56
N ASP A 1150 31.49 31.01 -70.55
CA ASP A 1150 31.96 32.41 -70.66
C ASP A 1150 33.20 32.62 -71.51
N GLU A 1151 33.97 31.56 -71.75
CA GLU A 1151 35.12 31.58 -72.66
C GLU A 1151 34.72 31.24 -74.09
N VAL A 1152 33.47 30.82 -74.34
CA VAL A 1152 32.97 30.36 -75.64
C VAL A 1152 32.18 31.46 -76.37
N PRO A 1153 32.78 32.19 -77.33
CA PRO A 1153 32.14 33.38 -77.93
C PRO A 1153 30.78 33.09 -78.59
N SER A 1154 30.60 31.87 -79.13
CA SER A 1154 29.35 31.45 -79.77
C SER A 1154 28.19 31.28 -78.78
N LEU A 1155 28.46 31.13 -77.48
CA LEU A 1155 27.45 30.94 -76.43
C LEU A 1155 27.26 32.21 -75.57
N THR A 1156 28.12 33.22 -75.71
CA THR A 1156 28.18 34.38 -74.79
C THR A 1156 28.34 35.80 -75.37
N SER A 1157 28.33 36.05 -76.70
CA SER A 1157 28.72 37.40 -77.24
C SER A 1157 27.69 38.55 -77.05
N TYR A 1158 27.94 39.87 -77.21
CA TYR A 1158 28.89 40.69 -77.98
C TYR A 1158 29.25 41.97 -77.18
N LYS A 1159 30.48 42.50 -77.30
CA LYS A 1159 30.89 43.81 -76.75
C LYS A 1159 30.31 44.96 -77.58
N MET A 1160 29.89 46.08 -76.96
CA MET A 1160 30.10 47.44 -77.50
C MET A 1160 30.23 48.49 -76.39
N GLU A 1161 31.25 49.33 -76.52
CA GLU A 1161 31.47 50.51 -75.69
C GLU A 1161 30.32 51.52 -75.83
N HIS A 1162 30.05 52.26 -74.76
CA HIS A 1162 29.11 53.39 -74.67
C HIS A 1162 27.60 53.08 -74.52
N GLY A 1163 27.25 52.05 -73.74
CA GLY A 1163 26.00 52.09 -72.95
C GLY A 1163 24.83 51.19 -73.38
N ILE A 1164 25.04 49.86 -73.29
CA ILE A 1164 24.07 48.72 -73.32
C ILE A 1164 23.87 48.13 -74.75
N THR A 1165 24.11 46.84 -75.06
CA THR A 1165 23.70 45.56 -74.41
C THR A 1165 24.67 44.39 -74.72
N THR A 1166 24.90 43.48 -73.76
CA THR A 1166 25.45 42.12 -73.93
C THR A 1166 24.30 41.11 -74.10
N ALA A 1167 24.29 40.31 -75.17
CA ALA A 1167 23.23 39.33 -75.43
C ALA A 1167 23.75 37.89 -75.25
N THR A 1168 23.75 37.38 -74.02
CA THR A 1168 24.13 35.99 -73.77
C THR A 1168 23.19 35.03 -74.49
N TYR A 1169 23.74 34.16 -75.34
CA TYR A 1169 22.95 33.19 -76.12
C TYR A 1169 22.56 31.98 -75.30
N LEU A 1170 23.39 31.57 -74.33
CA LEU A 1170 23.02 30.59 -73.32
C LEU A 1170 22.69 31.25 -71.98
N LYS A 1171 21.41 31.26 -71.63
CA LYS A 1171 20.90 31.85 -70.39
C LYS A 1171 20.46 30.79 -69.42
N VAL A 1172 20.77 30.99 -68.13
CA VAL A 1172 20.35 30.10 -67.04
C VAL A 1172 19.42 30.88 -66.14
N TYR A 1173 18.25 30.30 -65.84
CA TYR A 1173 17.21 30.90 -65.02
C TYR A 1173 16.95 30.08 -63.77
N ASN A 1174 16.73 30.76 -62.64
CA ASN A 1174 16.26 30.13 -61.40
C ASN A 1174 14.75 29.78 -61.46
N GLY A 1175 14.21 29.14 -60.43
CA GLY A 1175 12.81 28.73 -60.33
C GLY A 1175 11.80 29.88 -60.36
N ASN A 1176 12.22 31.10 -60.00
CA ASN A 1176 11.42 32.32 -60.12
C ASN A 1176 11.54 32.97 -61.50
N ASN A 1177 12.13 32.27 -62.47
CA ASN A 1177 12.35 32.73 -63.84
C ASN A 1177 13.23 33.99 -63.94
N GLN A 1178 14.16 34.16 -62.99
CA GLN A 1178 15.16 35.24 -62.98
C GLN A 1178 16.50 34.70 -63.48
N GLU A 1179 17.18 35.46 -64.34
CA GLU A 1179 18.48 35.08 -64.92
C GLU A 1179 19.59 35.12 -63.86
N ILE A 1180 20.48 34.13 -63.88
CA ILE A 1180 21.65 34.02 -63.02
C ILE A 1180 22.94 34.00 -63.84
N PHE A 1181 23.96 34.70 -63.33
CA PHE A 1181 25.31 34.80 -63.92
C PHE A 1181 26.27 35.39 -62.87
N ASP A 1182 27.54 35.04 -62.96
CA ASP A 1182 28.62 35.58 -62.12
C ASP A 1182 29.96 35.56 -62.85
N SER A 1183 30.28 36.62 -63.60
CA SER A 1183 31.54 36.67 -64.33
C SER A 1183 32.12 38.05 -64.46
N GLU A 1184 33.42 38.12 -64.77
CA GLU A 1184 34.13 39.37 -65.01
C GLU A 1184 33.50 40.20 -66.15
N GLN A 1185 32.83 39.54 -67.10
CA GLN A 1185 32.28 40.15 -68.31
C GLN A 1185 30.85 40.71 -68.11
N HIS A 1186 30.04 40.05 -67.28
CA HIS A 1186 28.62 40.39 -67.06
C HIS A 1186 28.32 40.94 -65.66
N GLY A 1187 29.29 40.90 -64.73
CA GLY A 1187 29.08 41.15 -63.31
C GLY A 1187 28.38 39.99 -62.61
N THR A 1188 27.92 40.21 -61.38
CA THR A 1188 27.15 39.22 -60.62
C THR A 1188 25.66 39.56 -60.65
N SER A 1189 24.81 38.58 -60.92
CA SER A 1189 23.36 38.79 -60.91
C SER A 1189 22.87 39.12 -59.48
N PRO A 1190 21.92 40.06 -59.29
CA PRO A 1190 21.35 40.37 -57.97
C PRO A 1190 20.53 39.21 -57.38
N ASN A 1191 20.26 38.17 -58.17
CA ASN A 1191 19.43 37.02 -57.81
C ASN A 1191 20.28 35.80 -57.37
N GLY A 1192 21.61 35.96 -57.30
CA GLY A 1192 22.56 34.95 -56.85
C GLY A 1192 23.35 34.28 -57.99
N ILE A 1193 24.24 33.38 -57.59
CA ILE A 1193 25.21 32.67 -58.46
C ILE A 1193 24.72 31.25 -58.82
N TRP A 1194 23.79 30.71 -58.04
CA TRP A 1194 23.25 29.35 -58.20
C TRP A 1194 21.78 29.40 -58.61
N THR A 1195 21.32 28.44 -59.40
CA THR A 1195 19.88 28.23 -59.58
C THR A 1195 19.28 27.82 -58.24
N LYS A 1196 18.25 28.57 -57.82
CA LYS A 1196 17.42 28.24 -56.67
C LYS A 1196 16.03 27.86 -57.14
N GLY A 1197 15.40 26.87 -56.52
CA GLY A 1197 13.99 26.60 -56.73
C GLY A 1197 13.12 27.75 -56.22
N ALA A 1198 11.87 27.83 -56.71
CA ALA A 1198 10.90 28.82 -56.24
C ALA A 1198 10.39 28.54 -54.80
N GLY A 1199 10.75 27.40 -54.22
CA GLY A 1199 10.23 26.92 -52.93
C GLY A 1199 8.83 26.30 -53.00
N ASP A 1200 8.26 26.20 -54.21
CA ASP A 1200 6.95 25.60 -54.48
C ASP A 1200 7.00 24.09 -54.79
N TYR A 1201 8.21 23.53 -54.83
CA TYR A 1201 8.53 22.16 -55.27
C TYR A 1201 8.14 21.84 -56.72
N VAL A 1202 7.79 22.85 -57.52
CA VAL A 1202 7.33 22.70 -58.91
C VAL A 1202 8.33 23.33 -59.88
N ASN A 1203 8.90 24.49 -59.54
CA ASN A 1203 9.76 25.27 -60.43
C ASN A 1203 11.21 25.31 -59.91
N TYR A 1204 12.13 24.68 -60.65
CA TYR A 1204 13.55 24.57 -60.27
C TYR A 1204 14.51 25.36 -61.16
N GLY A 1205 14.02 25.93 -62.27
CA GLY A 1205 14.83 26.68 -63.23
C GLY A 1205 14.89 26.03 -64.61
N LYS A 1206 15.53 26.73 -65.55
CA LYS A 1206 15.64 26.32 -66.96
C LYS A 1206 16.89 26.90 -67.62
N ILE A 1207 17.29 26.30 -68.74
CA ILE A 1207 18.35 26.79 -69.61
C ILE A 1207 17.73 27.13 -70.96
N ASN A 1208 18.06 28.31 -71.50
CA ASN A 1208 17.61 28.79 -72.80
C ASN A 1208 18.80 29.01 -73.72
N TYR A 1209 18.68 28.61 -74.99
CA TYR A 1209 19.68 28.80 -76.03
C TYR A 1209 19.06 29.51 -77.24
N VAL A 1210 19.75 30.53 -77.76
CA VAL A 1210 19.36 31.24 -79.00
C VAL A 1210 20.54 31.25 -79.96
N ASN A 1211 20.34 30.84 -81.22
CA ASN A 1211 21.39 30.88 -82.23
C ASN A 1211 21.78 32.34 -82.59
N ASN A 1212 23.09 32.58 -82.68
CA ASN A 1212 23.74 33.89 -82.85
C ASN A 1212 23.87 34.42 -84.28
N GLY A 1213 23.19 33.87 -85.28
CA GLY A 1213 23.28 34.37 -86.65
C GLY A 1213 24.41 33.79 -87.50
N GLY A 1214 25.25 32.91 -86.94
CA GLY A 1214 26.22 32.11 -87.68
C GLY A 1214 25.58 30.89 -88.35
N GLY A 1215 26.22 30.35 -89.40
CA GLY A 1215 25.71 29.13 -90.07
C GLY A 1215 25.64 27.95 -89.12
N ALA A 1216 24.60 27.11 -89.24
CA ALA A 1216 24.29 26.05 -88.27
C ALA A 1216 25.46 25.07 -88.05
N GLN A 1217 25.81 24.81 -86.78
CA GLN A 1217 26.92 23.95 -86.37
C GLN A 1217 26.45 22.84 -85.41
N ILE A 1218 27.29 21.82 -85.22
CA ILE A 1218 27.09 20.78 -84.21
C ILE A 1218 28.08 20.99 -83.08
N PHE A 1219 27.63 20.86 -81.83
CA PHE A 1219 28.45 20.91 -80.61
C PHE A 1219 27.65 20.40 -79.39
N HIS A 1220 28.32 20.26 -78.26
CA HIS A 1220 27.77 19.80 -76.98
C HIS A 1220 27.92 20.87 -75.90
N ILE A 1221 26.89 20.98 -75.05
CA ILE A 1221 26.89 21.76 -73.81
C ILE A 1221 26.79 20.78 -72.65
N TYR A 1222 27.74 20.85 -71.73
CA TYR A 1222 27.81 19.98 -70.55
C TYR A 1222 27.40 20.79 -69.32
N VAL A 1223 26.26 20.42 -68.74
CA VAL A 1223 25.62 21.14 -67.63
C VAL A 1223 25.86 20.36 -66.33
N PRO A 1224 26.58 20.93 -65.35
CA PRO A 1224 26.71 20.34 -64.03
C PRO A 1224 25.47 20.63 -63.19
N ILE A 1225 24.77 19.58 -62.75
CA ILE A 1225 23.56 19.70 -61.94
C ILE A 1225 23.79 19.02 -60.59
N ALA A 1226 23.56 19.77 -59.52
CA ALA A 1226 23.60 19.26 -58.15
C ALA A 1226 22.20 19.29 -57.51
N VAL A 1227 21.82 18.22 -56.82
CA VAL A 1227 20.56 18.19 -56.06
C VAL A 1227 20.79 18.73 -54.65
N LYS A 1228 19.89 19.60 -54.18
CA LYS A 1228 19.92 20.16 -52.82
C LYS A 1228 18.61 19.93 -52.10
N TYR A 1229 18.72 19.59 -50.82
CA TYR A 1229 17.59 19.35 -49.92
C TYR A 1229 17.40 20.52 -48.93
N ALA A 1230 16.17 20.72 -48.43
CA ALA A 1230 15.88 21.75 -47.43
C ALA A 1230 16.53 21.46 -46.07
N TRP A 1231 16.69 20.17 -45.76
CA TRP A 1231 17.43 19.71 -44.59
C TRP A 1231 18.97 19.81 -44.75
N GLY A 1232 19.43 20.34 -45.89
CA GLY A 1232 20.82 20.70 -46.17
C GLY A 1232 21.64 19.63 -46.90
N ASN A 1233 22.62 20.06 -47.69
CA ASN A 1233 23.77 19.21 -48.06
C ASN A 1233 24.88 19.48 -47.03
N VAL A 1234 25.70 18.48 -46.68
CA VAL A 1234 26.76 18.63 -45.66
C VAL A 1234 27.80 19.66 -46.12
N LYS A 1235 27.61 20.92 -45.70
CA LYS A 1235 28.64 21.95 -45.56
C LYS A 1235 28.15 23.02 -44.59
N TYR A 1236 28.86 23.17 -43.48
CA TYR A 1236 28.62 24.22 -42.50
C TYR A 1236 29.46 25.46 -42.81
N SER A 1237 28.86 26.64 -42.66
CA SER A 1237 29.52 27.96 -42.78
C SER A 1237 30.18 28.44 -41.48
N ASN A 1238 30.07 27.69 -40.37
CA ASN A 1238 30.55 28.10 -39.03
C ASN A 1238 31.49 27.10 -38.34
N THR A 1239 31.96 26.05 -39.01
CA THR A 1239 32.97 25.15 -38.43
C THR A 1239 34.33 25.85 -38.42
N ASN A 1240 34.97 25.96 -37.25
CA ASN A 1240 36.30 26.54 -37.12
C ASN A 1240 37.30 25.76 -38.00
N LEU A 1241 37.82 26.44 -39.03
CA LEU A 1241 38.63 25.89 -40.13
C LEU A 1241 40.01 25.34 -39.71
N ARG A 1242 40.34 25.35 -38.41
CA ARG A 1242 41.67 24.93 -37.90
C ARG A 1242 41.72 23.55 -37.23
N THR A 1243 40.59 22.89 -36.93
CA THR A 1243 40.61 21.67 -36.09
C THR A 1243 39.87 20.45 -36.64
N SER A 1244 39.21 20.52 -37.81
CA SER A 1244 38.36 19.41 -38.27
C SER A 1244 39.06 18.31 -39.07
N GLY A 1245 40.30 18.48 -39.53
CA GLY A 1245 41.06 17.43 -40.23
C GLY A 1245 40.46 16.92 -41.57
N VAL A 1246 39.28 17.39 -41.97
CA VAL A 1246 38.62 17.05 -43.24
C VAL A 1246 39.12 18.00 -44.32
N LYS A 1247 39.69 17.46 -45.40
CA LYS A 1247 40.15 18.24 -46.57
C LYS A 1247 38.99 19.05 -47.17
N THR A 1248 39.26 20.31 -47.48
CA THR A 1248 38.33 21.39 -47.91
C THR A 1248 37.53 21.16 -49.21
N ASN A 1249 37.67 19.99 -49.85
CA ASN A 1249 37.27 19.80 -51.24
C ASN A 1249 36.40 18.54 -51.34
N LEU A 1250 35.10 18.69 -51.04
CA LEU A 1250 33.97 17.83 -51.45
C LEU A 1250 32.73 18.63 -50.98
N ASP A 1251 32.02 19.40 -51.82
CA ASP A 1251 31.51 19.18 -53.19
C ASP A 1251 30.30 18.24 -53.15
N TYR A 1252 29.22 18.69 -53.78
CA TYR A 1252 27.86 18.14 -53.68
C TYR A 1252 27.88 16.60 -53.75
N THR A 1253 27.18 15.92 -52.84
CA THR A 1253 27.19 14.45 -52.78
C THR A 1253 26.65 13.80 -54.06
N GLN A 1254 25.90 14.54 -54.90
CA GLN A 1254 25.33 14.07 -56.17
C GLN A 1254 25.36 15.20 -57.21
N LYS A 1255 26.53 15.41 -57.82
CA LYS A 1255 26.69 16.21 -59.04
C LYS A 1255 26.64 15.27 -60.23
N VAL A 1256 25.90 15.62 -61.28
CA VAL A 1256 25.88 14.89 -62.54
C VAL A 1256 26.07 15.86 -63.71
N TRP A 1257 26.70 15.37 -64.78
CA TRP A 1257 26.90 16.13 -66.01
C TRP A 1257 25.85 15.73 -67.05
N ALA A 1258 24.83 16.56 -67.22
CA ALA A 1258 23.84 16.39 -68.28
C ALA A 1258 24.36 17.01 -69.58
N VAL A 1259 24.17 16.30 -70.70
CA VAL A 1259 24.60 16.78 -72.02
C VAL A 1259 23.41 17.32 -72.81
N ILE A 1260 23.59 18.50 -73.38
CA ILE A 1260 22.71 19.06 -74.41
C ILE A 1260 23.46 19.04 -75.74
N THR A 1261 23.05 18.16 -76.65
CA THR A 1261 23.61 18.09 -78.01
C THR A 1261 22.88 19.07 -78.92
N VAL A 1262 23.60 20.02 -79.50
CA VAL A 1262 23.05 20.98 -80.46
C VAL A 1262 23.36 20.47 -81.87
N ASN A 1263 22.33 20.05 -82.62
CA ASN A 1263 22.47 19.49 -83.97
C ASN A 1263 22.31 20.54 -85.06
N LYS A 1264 22.97 20.33 -86.21
CA LYS A 1264 22.85 21.21 -87.38
C LYS A 1264 21.48 21.10 -88.08
N THR A 1265 20.84 22.23 -88.40
CA THR A 1265 19.69 22.28 -89.33
C THR A 1265 20.13 22.00 -90.79
N VAL A 1266 19.52 21.01 -91.44
CA VAL A 1266 19.85 20.59 -92.81
C VAL A 1266 19.18 21.40 -93.94
N ASN A 1267 18.26 22.34 -93.66
CA ASN A 1267 17.40 22.98 -94.69
C ASN A 1267 17.30 24.53 -94.69
N SER A 1268 18.29 25.31 -94.23
CA SER A 1268 18.19 26.79 -94.24
C SER A 1268 18.61 27.49 -95.56
N GLY A 1269 18.74 26.76 -96.66
CA GLY A 1269 18.95 27.35 -97.99
C GLY A 1269 17.64 27.62 -98.74
N ALA A 1270 17.00 28.79 -98.54
CA ALA A 1270 16.26 29.57 -99.56
C ALA A 1270 15.25 30.55 -98.93
N LYS A 1271 15.58 31.84 -98.95
CA LYS A 1271 14.81 32.93 -99.58
C LYS A 1271 15.59 34.24 -99.45
N ARG A 1272 16.31 34.61 -100.51
CA ARG A 1272 16.65 36.01 -100.80
C ARG A 1272 15.55 36.56 -101.72
N HIS A 1273 15.10 37.77 -101.37
CA HIS A 1273 14.02 38.59 -101.94
C HIS A 1273 12.60 38.26 -101.47
#